data_AF-A0A7G8UP44-F1
#
_entry.id   AF-A0A7G8UP44-F1
#
_cell.length_a   1.000
_cell.length_b   1.000
_cell.length_c   1.000
_cell.angle_alpha   90.00
_cell.angle_beta   90.00
_cell.angle_gamma   90.00
#
_symmetry.space_group_name_H-M   'P 1'
#
loop_
_entity.id
_entity.type
_entity.pdbx_description
1 polymer ?
#
loop_
_entity_poly.entity_id
_entity_poly.type
_entity_poly.pdbx_seq_one_letter_code
_entity_poly.pdbx_strand_id
1 'polypeptide(L)'
;MLYVKRYARNVITKLLVVLLLTSTLSLGGFQAPGKIYGAAPQITDIDSSYARKEIEQLTAAGIINGYKDGTFAPLKPITRAELAKVMALVSGLPEQPDEATRFSDVAEGSWHRGYIGALVAAGIVQGTSASTFSPDSYVTREQLAVLYIRAFGLEKQALKERNAVKWSDAESIADWAKPYVALAFRIGFLKGIAGNDGSLRFAPQDFAERQAAARLAFEFMTNYEAYRQAGEGQNEQSPTTAPTSTPEPSLNPSPTPASSSGPANEPTPASTPAPTDEPTSEPTTTPTPEPTLPPLEIVRNGQANAVIVVDDTVYEREEIPEPNGIRGWKQEYGTGSIAVSDERSHSGIKSLHIQAADNGSYGIISDPVAITGGVSYTLSAAVYRESGRDPQVFIRYYDANKVRIAQQGSIRAVPLAEWQDVSYTAAAPPSAAYAAVILFTSMAPANLYFDDVTLKSASDENMPITNPGFEPIVSSSSPAIDTLVEYVHKSTNTLLPVLTEAEYLSEGVDPDTIVIRLGTAQSVSGNDPALDVLLVGLNRDGFVIYPQEHQVVIAGAGVWGAVNGVNNFLERYAGVRWLMPGPDGEDVPQRSDLLVARDIVREEPAFDFRVFSPLHAKPNNSVSVWQEQYKWAQRNGMQGFYNAPISFHHNMYNLFPISKYGVSNPEFYPNGIPPAANSIQGWQPCFSNPDTIEAAVTEILAYFEANPNSQSYSLGTNDGNGFCESDPVPVYFNWVNQVVERVLQVYPDKWFGFLVYQAIDRPPSFPLNPRVIPFITKDRTAWLDSDQKAQDLADHDSWLEVTQQVAYYDYIYGSPYLVPRVYPHLMADNFRIAHNRGVTSLYAELYPNWGEGAKAWVAAKLLWDPELNVDALLQEWYSRAVGAAAAPYLEDYYEHWEQFWTERAIEEPWFLPGAIYQTFHNPSYLEAVTAEDIAISRGLLEQVVANAGTDKQQARANLLMKAFEYYEASVLSYPQANEPPADTAAALVLLEEAVDNFEERLQMAEKRVLLLEQFRSDPALFQPFDARSFNQLMWSGWNVAEFWQLVEYMKEQEPSGGPVRARAADLSATHSSIRAREFAAMLLQAVSEPNLVLNPSFQNSEPGDATKAPPWELLSRSTSSRAIKRVEGTGYTDNASMMVYGKGWGGPSQVISVQPGLVDFSFHYHIPTGGNTSTSMQWGFDLLDDQGNWLNFSTVRSPVTALENAEGVWLEARLTGEIPATVNGIAVGKVRLNFLVESAQPIELYIDDVQFYNAASGN
;
A
#
# COMPACT_ATOMS: atom_id res chain seq x y z
N MET A 1 -9.15 -7.47 -16.65
CA MET A 1 -9.33 -6.85 -15.31
C MET A 1 -8.48 -5.59 -15.12
N LEU A 2 -7.15 -5.61 -15.36
CA LEU A 2 -6.26 -4.42 -15.28
C LEU A 2 -6.77 -3.16 -16.03
N TYR A 3 -7.42 -3.33 -17.19
CA TYR A 3 -7.98 -2.22 -17.98
C TYR A 3 -9.06 -1.41 -17.24
N VAL A 4 -9.92 -2.09 -16.46
CA VAL A 4 -11.02 -1.49 -15.69
C VAL A 4 -10.49 -0.45 -14.71
N LYS A 5 -9.45 -0.80 -13.95
CA LYS A 5 -8.83 0.08 -12.94
C LYS A 5 -8.22 1.35 -13.55
N ARG A 6 -7.61 1.24 -14.74
CA ARG A 6 -6.96 2.39 -15.42
C ARG A 6 -7.99 3.39 -15.98
N TYR A 7 -9.12 2.91 -16.47
CA TYR A 7 -10.16 3.76 -17.07
C TYR A 7 -11.11 4.35 -16.02
N ALA A 8 -11.48 3.60 -14.97
CA ALA A 8 -12.27 4.13 -13.86
C ALA A 8 -11.57 5.33 -13.19
N ARG A 9 -10.24 5.26 -13.01
CA ARG A 9 -9.42 6.38 -12.52
C ARG A 9 -9.51 7.60 -13.46
N ASN A 10 -9.39 7.42 -14.78
CA ASN A 10 -9.54 8.50 -15.77
C ASN A 10 -10.96 9.10 -15.82
N VAL A 11 -12.00 8.31 -15.56
CA VAL A 11 -13.39 8.77 -15.50
C VAL A 11 -13.68 9.52 -14.20
N ILE A 12 -13.16 9.05 -13.07
CA ILE A 12 -13.21 9.77 -11.78
C ILE A 12 -12.45 11.10 -11.89
N THR A 13 -11.29 11.14 -12.56
CA THR A 13 -10.58 12.40 -12.86
C THR A 13 -11.43 13.34 -13.73
N LYS A 14 -12.14 12.84 -14.76
CA LYS A 14 -13.08 13.66 -15.55
C LYS A 14 -14.28 14.13 -14.73
N LEU A 15 -14.77 13.34 -13.77
CA LEU A 15 -15.86 13.72 -12.86
C LEU A 15 -15.44 14.77 -11.83
N LEU A 16 -14.22 14.69 -11.30
CA LEU A 16 -13.65 15.73 -10.45
C LEU A 16 -13.50 17.05 -11.22
N VAL A 17 -13.02 17.01 -12.47
CA VAL A 17 -12.97 18.17 -13.37
C VAL A 17 -14.36 18.75 -13.67
N VAL A 18 -15.40 17.90 -13.78
CA VAL A 18 -16.79 18.35 -13.96
C VAL A 18 -17.41 18.91 -12.68
N LEU A 19 -17.13 18.32 -11.51
CA LEU A 19 -17.59 18.82 -10.19
C LEU A 19 -16.99 20.20 -9.88
N LEU A 20 -15.74 20.44 -10.26
CA LEU A 20 -15.11 21.77 -10.21
C LEU A 20 -15.82 22.78 -11.14
N LEU A 21 -16.33 22.34 -12.29
CA LEU A 21 -17.03 23.20 -13.25
C LEU A 21 -18.49 23.52 -12.89
N THR A 22 -19.16 22.77 -11.99
CA THR A 22 -20.57 23.03 -11.63
C THR A 22 -20.75 24.02 -10.47
N SER A 23 -19.69 24.43 -9.78
CA SER A 23 -19.75 25.47 -8.75
C SER A 23 -19.96 26.88 -9.33
N THR A 24 -19.53 27.13 -10.59
CA THR A 24 -19.71 28.42 -11.28
C THR A 24 -19.83 28.31 -12.82
N LEU A 25 -21.01 28.00 -13.40
CA LEU A 25 -21.79 29.00 -14.18
C LEU A 25 -23.08 28.59 -14.91
N SER A 26 -23.99 29.56 -14.99
CA SER A 26 -24.94 29.75 -16.10
C SER A 26 -24.35 30.62 -17.22
N LEU A 27 -24.26 30.05 -18.44
CA LEU A 27 -24.17 30.71 -19.77
C LEU A 27 -22.96 31.65 -20.02
N GLY A 28 -22.01 31.39 -20.93
CA GLY A 28 -21.96 30.50 -22.09
C GLY A 28 -21.63 31.28 -23.39
N GLY A 29 -20.84 30.69 -24.30
CA GLY A 29 -20.96 31.01 -25.73
C GLY A 29 -19.71 31.00 -26.64
N PHE A 30 -19.59 29.92 -27.44
CA PHE A 30 -19.02 29.88 -28.81
C PHE A 30 -17.51 30.14 -29.05
N GLN A 31 -16.86 29.57 -30.08
CA GLN A 31 -16.93 28.22 -30.69
C GLN A 31 -15.77 28.04 -31.69
N ALA A 32 -15.28 26.81 -31.87
CA ALA A 32 -14.41 26.42 -32.98
C ALA A 32 -15.16 25.49 -33.96
N PRO A 33 -14.75 25.36 -35.23
CA PRO A 33 -15.45 24.55 -36.22
C PRO A 33 -15.14 23.04 -36.07
N GLY A 34 -15.71 22.41 -35.04
CA GLY A 34 -15.88 20.96 -34.93
C GLY A 34 -17.37 20.60 -34.92
N LYS A 35 -17.73 19.31 -35.03
CA LYS A 35 -19.12 18.87 -34.81
C LYS A 35 -19.56 19.35 -33.42
N ILE A 36 -20.59 20.21 -33.40
CA ILE A 36 -21.00 20.94 -32.20
C ILE A 36 -21.49 19.95 -31.13
N TYR A 37 -20.63 19.63 -30.18
CA TYR A 37 -21.07 19.32 -28.82
C TYR A 37 -21.56 20.63 -28.23
N GLY A 38 -22.86 20.89 -28.37
CA GLY A 38 -23.51 21.96 -27.61
C GLY A 38 -23.32 21.69 -26.12
N ALA A 39 -23.51 22.72 -25.29
CA ALA A 39 -23.71 22.49 -23.86
C ALA A 39 -24.70 21.34 -23.69
N ALA A 40 -24.35 20.33 -22.88
CA ALA A 40 -25.21 19.17 -22.69
C ALA A 40 -26.62 19.69 -22.35
N PRO A 41 -27.65 19.32 -23.12
CA PRO A 41 -28.95 19.96 -23.01
C PRO A 41 -29.39 19.85 -21.56
N GLN A 42 -29.72 21.00 -20.95
CA GLN A 42 -30.13 21.03 -19.55
C GLN A 42 -31.32 20.08 -19.41
N ILE A 43 -31.12 19.01 -18.66
CA ILE A 43 -32.12 17.95 -18.53
C ILE A 43 -33.32 18.55 -17.78
N THR A 44 -34.42 18.75 -18.48
CA THR A 44 -35.53 19.59 -17.97
C THR A 44 -36.47 18.87 -17.00
N ASP A 45 -36.28 17.58 -16.74
CA ASP A 45 -37.26 16.71 -16.10
C ASP A 45 -36.71 15.86 -14.93
N ILE A 46 -35.55 16.21 -14.37
CA ILE A 46 -34.91 15.49 -13.25
C ILE A 46 -35.04 16.17 -11.88
N ASP A 47 -35.69 17.33 -11.78
CA ASP A 47 -35.85 18.04 -10.49
C ASP A 47 -36.54 17.19 -9.41
N SER A 48 -37.41 16.26 -9.80
CA SER A 48 -38.09 15.30 -8.91
C SER A 48 -37.41 13.94 -8.81
N SER A 49 -36.27 13.73 -9.47
CA SER A 49 -35.54 12.45 -9.44
C SER A 49 -34.67 12.36 -8.19
N TYR A 50 -34.78 11.24 -7.46
CA TYR A 50 -33.88 10.95 -6.34
C TYR A 50 -32.42 10.71 -6.78
N ALA A 51 -32.19 10.50 -8.09
CA ALA A 51 -30.87 10.27 -8.67
C ALA A 51 -30.35 11.51 -9.45
N ARG A 52 -30.92 12.70 -9.20
CA ARG A 52 -30.59 13.93 -9.92
C ARG A 52 -29.07 14.17 -10.03
N LYS A 53 -28.36 14.11 -8.90
CA LYS A 53 -26.93 14.39 -8.80
C LYS A 53 -26.08 13.37 -9.58
N GLU A 54 -26.51 12.12 -9.59
CA GLU A 54 -25.88 11.01 -10.31
C GLU A 54 -26.14 11.11 -11.82
N ILE A 55 -27.36 11.50 -12.21
CA ILE A 55 -27.74 11.76 -13.62
C ILE A 55 -26.92 12.93 -14.18
N GLU A 56 -26.89 14.07 -13.48
CA GLU A 56 -26.11 15.26 -13.88
C GLU A 56 -24.63 14.90 -14.12
N GLN A 57 -24.02 14.18 -13.18
CA GLN A 57 -22.62 13.74 -13.27
C GLN A 57 -22.36 12.74 -14.40
N LEU A 58 -23.16 11.68 -14.53
CA LEU A 58 -22.96 10.67 -15.58
C LEU A 58 -23.29 11.21 -16.98
N THR A 59 -24.18 12.19 -17.11
CA THR A 59 -24.42 12.91 -18.37
C THR A 59 -23.26 13.83 -18.72
N ALA A 60 -22.72 14.59 -17.78
CA ALA A 60 -21.55 15.43 -18.02
C ALA A 60 -20.29 14.59 -18.34
N ALA A 61 -20.17 13.37 -17.79
CA ALA A 61 -19.13 12.41 -18.15
C ALA A 61 -19.36 11.70 -19.51
N GLY A 62 -20.50 11.92 -20.19
CA GLY A 62 -20.85 11.31 -21.48
C GLY A 62 -21.26 9.83 -21.42
N ILE A 63 -21.45 9.30 -20.21
CA ILE A 63 -21.72 7.89 -19.91
C ILE A 63 -23.18 7.55 -20.25
N ILE A 64 -24.12 8.33 -19.70
CA ILE A 64 -25.56 8.22 -19.96
C ILE A 64 -26.10 9.53 -20.51
N ASN A 65 -26.77 9.50 -21.67
CA ASN A 65 -27.25 10.71 -22.34
C ASN A 65 -28.77 10.88 -22.15
N GLY A 66 -29.20 12.14 -22.13
CA GLY A 66 -30.62 12.50 -22.35
C GLY A 66 -31.08 12.26 -23.79
N TYR A 67 -32.39 12.39 -24.00
CA TYR A 67 -33.06 12.34 -25.29
C TYR A 67 -32.90 13.67 -26.06
N LYS A 68 -33.16 13.62 -27.37
CA LYS A 68 -33.00 14.77 -28.29
C LYS A 68 -33.98 15.92 -28.02
N ASP A 69 -35.01 15.70 -27.23
CA ASP A 69 -36.02 16.68 -26.81
C ASP A 69 -35.61 17.47 -25.55
N GLY A 70 -34.45 17.17 -24.96
CA GLY A 70 -33.95 17.81 -23.74
C GLY A 70 -34.38 17.11 -22.44
N THR A 71 -35.12 16.01 -22.53
CA THR A 71 -35.49 15.19 -21.36
C THR A 71 -34.45 14.10 -21.08
N PHE A 72 -34.38 13.61 -19.84
CA PHE A 72 -33.72 12.35 -19.50
C PHE A 72 -34.72 11.21 -19.30
N ALA A 73 -35.99 11.55 -19.03
CA ALA A 73 -37.08 10.66 -18.68
C ALA A 73 -36.69 9.71 -17.53
N PRO A 74 -36.48 10.23 -16.30
CA PRO A 74 -35.94 9.44 -15.18
C PRO A 74 -36.76 8.19 -14.87
N LEU A 75 -38.10 8.28 -14.95
CA LEU A 75 -39.05 7.19 -14.74
C LEU A 75 -39.21 6.24 -15.95
N LYS A 76 -38.59 6.53 -17.10
CA LYS A 76 -38.71 5.67 -18.28
C LYS A 76 -37.82 4.43 -18.09
N PRO A 77 -38.30 3.22 -18.43
CA PRO A 77 -37.48 2.02 -18.50
C PRO A 77 -36.23 2.18 -19.39
N ILE A 78 -35.09 1.70 -18.92
CA ILE A 78 -33.84 1.66 -19.69
C ILE A 78 -33.82 0.46 -20.64
N THR A 79 -33.36 0.66 -21.88
CA THR A 79 -33.18 -0.46 -22.83
C THR A 79 -31.86 -1.19 -22.59
N ARG A 80 -31.76 -2.44 -23.09
CA ARG A 80 -30.55 -3.25 -23.00
C ARG A 80 -29.37 -2.61 -23.73
N ALA A 81 -29.59 -1.92 -24.85
CA ALA A 81 -28.54 -1.14 -25.54
C ALA A 81 -28.08 0.09 -24.74
N GLU A 82 -29.02 0.83 -24.13
CA GLU A 82 -28.68 1.97 -23.26
C GLU A 82 -27.87 1.51 -22.04
N LEU A 83 -28.30 0.44 -21.36
CA LEU A 83 -27.57 -0.13 -20.23
C LEU A 83 -26.20 -0.68 -20.64
N ALA A 84 -26.10 -1.34 -21.80
CA ALA A 84 -24.83 -1.90 -22.28
C ALA A 84 -23.75 -0.81 -22.46
N LYS A 85 -24.12 0.34 -23.03
CA LYS A 85 -23.22 1.51 -23.11
C LYS A 85 -22.80 1.98 -21.72
N VAL A 86 -23.77 2.20 -20.82
CA VAL A 86 -23.49 2.71 -19.47
C VAL A 86 -22.53 1.78 -18.74
N MET A 87 -22.83 0.47 -18.70
CA MET A 87 -22.01 -0.53 -18.03
C MET A 87 -20.61 -0.67 -18.65
N ALA A 88 -20.47 -0.67 -19.98
CA ALA A 88 -19.17 -0.75 -20.63
C ALA A 88 -18.28 0.46 -20.25
N LEU A 89 -18.87 1.67 -20.21
CA LEU A 89 -18.14 2.90 -19.89
C LEU A 89 -17.77 3.01 -18.41
N VAL A 90 -18.67 2.69 -17.46
CA VAL A 90 -18.31 2.68 -16.02
C VAL A 90 -17.35 1.54 -15.66
N SER A 91 -17.42 0.42 -16.40
CA SER A 91 -16.46 -0.69 -16.27
C SER A 91 -15.17 -0.46 -17.05
N GLY A 92 -15.00 0.68 -17.74
CA GLY A 92 -13.75 1.00 -18.41
C GLY A 92 -13.35 0.08 -19.57
N LEU A 93 -14.33 -0.58 -20.18
CA LEU A 93 -14.09 -1.57 -21.22
C LEU A 93 -14.00 -0.87 -22.60
N PRO A 94 -12.94 -1.10 -23.38
CA PRO A 94 -12.86 -0.58 -24.75
C PRO A 94 -13.94 -1.23 -25.61
N GLU A 95 -14.45 -0.50 -26.61
CA GLU A 95 -15.43 -1.02 -27.56
C GLU A 95 -14.85 -2.20 -28.36
N GLN A 96 -15.57 -3.31 -28.41
CA GLN A 96 -15.16 -4.58 -29.04
C GLN A 96 -16.22 -4.99 -30.08
N PRO A 97 -16.39 -4.26 -31.21
CA PRO A 97 -17.53 -4.45 -32.11
C PRO A 97 -17.60 -5.83 -32.77
N ASP A 98 -16.50 -6.58 -32.81
CA ASP A 98 -16.45 -7.92 -33.42
C ASP A 98 -17.08 -9.00 -32.52
N GLU A 99 -16.98 -8.86 -31.20
CA GLU A 99 -17.57 -9.77 -30.21
C GLU A 99 -19.11 -9.73 -30.20
N ALA A 100 -19.70 -8.68 -30.77
CA ALA A 100 -21.14 -8.56 -30.98
C ALA A 100 -21.65 -9.25 -32.27
N THR A 101 -20.76 -9.72 -33.17
CA THR A 101 -21.15 -10.33 -34.47
C THR A 101 -22.04 -11.56 -34.35
N ARG A 102 -21.99 -12.26 -33.20
CA ARG A 102 -22.86 -13.41 -32.92
C ARG A 102 -24.35 -13.06 -32.80
N PHE A 103 -24.70 -11.79 -32.61
CA PHE A 103 -26.08 -11.35 -32.43
C PHE A 103 -26.68 -10.80 -33.74
N SER A 104 -27.64 -11.52 -34.31
CA SER A 104 -28.25 -11.19 -35.61
C SER A 104 -29.09 -9.90 -35.60
N ASP A 105 -29.47 -9.43 -34.42
CA ASP A 105 -30.23 -8.20 -34.18
C ASP A 105 -29.34 -7.00 -33.79
N VAL A 106 -28.01 -7.14 -33.83
CA VAL A 106 -27.05 -6.05 -33.61
C VAL A 106 -26.39 -5.66 -34.95
N ALA A 107 -27.03 -4.75 -35.68
CA ALA A 107 -26.57 -4.31 -36.99
C ALA A 107 -25.16 -3.67 -36.94
N GLU A 108 -24.40 -3.80 -38.03
CA GLU A 108 -22.99 -3.38 -38.13
C GLU A 108 -22.77 -1.88 -37.88
N GLY A 109 -23.66 -1.01 -38.39
CA GLY A 109 -23.63 0.42 -38.12
C GLY A 109 -24.34 0.86 -36.83
N SER A 110 -24.73 -0.06 -35.94
CA SER A 110 -25.46 0.31 -34.72
C SER A 110 -24.54 0.88 -33.64
N TRP A 111 -24.93 2.02 -33.07
CA TRP A 111 -24.13 2.79 -32.09
C TRP A 111 -23.79 2.01 -30.81
N HIS A 112 -24.51 0.92 -30.53
CA HIS A 112 -24.33 0.08 -29.35
C HIS A 112 -23.46 -1.17 -29.61
N ARG A 113 -23.08 -1.47 -30.88
CA ARG A 113 -22.36 -2.70 -31.23
C ARG A 113 -21.04 -2.85 -30.47
N GLY A 114 -20.25 -1.78 -30.37
CA GLY A 114 -18.98 -1.76 -29.64
C GLY A 114 -19.14 -2.05 -28.14
N TYR A 115 -20.10 -1.41 -27.47
CA TYR A 115 -20.37 -1.60 -26.04
C TYR A 115 -20.96 -2.98 -25.71
N ILE A 116 -21.85 -3.50 -26.56
CA ILE A 116 -22.40 -4.86 -26.40
C ILE A 116 -21.27 -5.89 -26.47
N GLY A 117 -20.41 -5.79 -27.50
CA GLY A 117 -19.28 -6.70 -27.64
C GLY A 117 -18.26 -6.57 -26.51
N ALA A 118 -18.06 -5.36 -25.97
CA ALA A 118 -17.19 -5.14 -24.80
C ALA A 118 -17.67 -5.92 -23.56
N LEU A 119 -18.99 -5.92 -23.29
CA LEU A 119 -19.58 -6.70 -22.21
C LEU A 119 -19.64 -8.20 -22.50
N VAL A 120 -19.67 -8.61 -23.78
CA VAL A 120 -19.53 -10.01 -24.20
C VAL A 120 -18.12 -10.51 -23.89
N ALA A 121 -17.09 -9.78 -24.32
CA ALA A 121 -15.68 -10.11 -24.08
C ALA A 121 -15.36 -10.21 -22.59
N ALA A 122 -15.99 -9.36 -21.77
CA ALA A 122 -15.86 -9.36 -20.32
C ALA A 122 -16.71 -10.44 -19.61
N GLY A 123 -17.51 -11.24 -20.32
CA GLY A 123 -18.38 -12.27 -19.75
C GLY A 123 -19.64 -11.75 -19.03
N ILE A 124 -19.88 -10.44 -19.04
CA ILE A 124 -20.97 -9.79 -18.29
C ILE A 124 -22.34 -10.05 -18.95
N VAL A 125 -22.39 -10.08 -20.29
CA VAL A 125 -23.63 -10.36 -21.06
C VAL A 125 -23.47 -11.53 -22.04
N GLN A 126 -24.50 -12.37 -22.15
CA GLN A 126 -24.53 -13.53 -23.05
C GLN A 126 -25.55 -13.40 -24.19
N GLY A 127 -26.45 -12.40 -24.14
CA GLY A 127 -27.60 -12.26 -25.04
C GLY A 127 -28.92 -12.59 -24.33
N THR A 128 -30.04 -12.53 -25.06
CA THR A 128 -31.33 -13.15 -24.69
C THR A 128 -31.47 -14.54 -25.31
N SER A 129 -30.70 -14.83 -26.36
CA SER A 129 -30.45 -16.16 -26.90
C SER A 129 -28.97 -16.25 -27.34
N ALA A 130 -28.52 -17.43 -27.78
CA ALA A 130 -27.17 -17.60 -28.33
C ALA A 130 -26.88 -16.72 -29.57
N SER A 131 -27.93 -16.23 -30.26
CA SER A 131 -27.82 -15.42 -31.48
C SER A 131 -28.65 -14.13 -31.46
N THR A 132 -29.14 -13.70 -30.30
CA THR A 132 -29.99 -12.51 -30.14
C THR A 132 -29.62 -11.74 -28.89
N PHE A 133 -29.45 -10.42 -28.98
CA PHE A 133 -29.16 -9.55 -27.84
C PHE A 133 -30.40 -8.85 -27.27
N SER A 134 -31.38 -8.58 -28.13
CA SER A 134 -32.59 -7.77 -27.89
C SER A 134 -32.28 -6.33 -27.44
N PRO A 135 -31.60 -5.50 -28.25
CA PRO A 135 -31.10 -4.18 -27.85
C PRO A 135 -32.20 -3.21 -27.37
N ASP A 136 -33.38 -3.24 -28.00
CA ASP A 136 -34.50 -2.35 -27.69
C ASP A 136 -35.41 -2.85 -26.56
N SER A 137 -35.20 -4.07 -26.06
CA SER A 137 -35.97 -4.58 -24.91
C SER A 137 -35.55 -3.90 -23.61
N TYR A 138 -36.51 -3.68 -22.73
CA TYR A 138 -36.26 -3.12 -21.40
C TYR A 138 -35.64 -4.16 -20.44
N VAL A 139 -34.87 -3.67 -19.46
CA VAL A 139 -34.20 -4.48 -18.45
C VAL A 139 -35.07 -4.56 -17.19
N THR A 140 -35.26 -5.74 -16.61
CA THR A 140 -35.94 -5.87 -15.30
C THR A 140 -34.98 -5.59 -14.12
N ARG A 141 -35.52 -5.24 -12.95
CA ARG A 141 -34.69 -4.97 -11.77
C ARG A 141 -33.84 -6.16 -11.33
N GLU A 142 -34.35 -7.39 -11.48
CA GLU A 142 -33.56 -8.60 -11.21
C GLU A 142 -32.42 -8.83 -12.22
N GLN A 143 -32.63 -8.51 -13.51
CA GLN A 143 -31.57 -8.55 -14.53
C GLN A 143 -30.49 -7.51 -14.25
N LEU A 144 -30.88 -6.31 -13.83
CA LEU A 144 -29.95 -5.23 -13.46
C LEU A 144 -29.00 -5.66 -12.32
N ALA A 145 -29.54 -6.33 -11.30
CA ALA A 145 -28.77 -6.86 -10.17
C ALA A 145 -27.71 -7.88 -10.64
N VAL A 146 -28.12 -8.86 -11.46
CA VAL A 146 -27.24 -9.92 -11.96
C VAL A 146 -26.11 -9.35 -12.83
N LEU A 147 -26.40 -8.38 -13.68
CA LEU A 147 -25.41 -7.74 -14.53
C LEU A 147 -24.33 -7.00 -13.72
N TYR A 148 -24.71 -6.23 -12.69
CA TYR A 148 -23.72 -5.55 -11.85
C TYR A 148 -22.90 -6.50 -10.98
N ILE A 149 -23.50 -7.55 -10.41
CA ILE A 149 -22.75 -8.58 -9.68
C ILE A 149 -21.72 -9.29 -10.57
N ARG A 150 -22.06 -9.57 -11.85
CA ARG A 150 -21.08 -10.03 -12.85
C ARG A 150 -19.99 -9.00 -13.14
N ALA A 151 -20.33 -7.72 -13.27
CA ALA A 151 -19.35 -6.65 -13.49
C ALA A 151 -18.40 -6.41 -12.29
N PHE A 152 -18.84 -6.71 -11.06
CA PHE A 152 -17.97 -6.77 -9.88
C PHE A 152 -17.08 -8.03 -9.84
N GLY A 153 -17.32 -9.03 -10.70
CA GLY A 153 -16.65 -10.33 -10.66
C GLY A 153 -17.19 -11.30 -9.60
N LEU A 154 -18.33 -10.97 -8.97
CA LEU A 154 -18.86 -11.63 -7.78
C LEU A 154 -19.87 -12.78 -8.08
N GLU A 155 -19.91 -13.28 -9.32
CA GLU A 155 -20.85 -14.33 -9.73
C GLU A 155 -20.69 -15.63 -8.92
N LYS A 156 -19.45 -16.04 -8.62
CA LYS A 156 -19.17 -17.23 -7.78
C LYS A 156 -19.67 -17.03 -6.34
N GLN A 157 -19.49 -15.83 -5.79
CA GLN A 157 -19.91 -15.46 -4.44
C GLN A 157 -21.43 -15.42 -4.34
N ALA A 158 -22.12 -14.90 -5.36
CA ALA A 158 -23.58 -14.89 -5.41
C ALA A 158 -24.15 -16.31 -5.37
N LEU A 159 -23.61 -17.24 -6.17
CA LEU A 159 -24.05 -18.65 -6.18
C LEU A 159 -23.76 -19.39 -4.85
N LYS A 160 -22.85 -18.86 -4.02
CA LYS A 160 -22.60 -19.33 -2.65
C LYS A 160 -23.52 -18.69 -1.60
N GLU A 161 -24.23 -17.61 -1.90
CA GLU A 161 -25.10 -16.91 -0.94
C GLU A 161 -26.18 -17.86 -0.39
N ARG A 162 -26.26 -17.94 0.94
CA ARG A 162 -27.23 -18.79 1.68
C ARG A 162 -28.23 -17.96 2.47
N ASN A 163 -27.92 -16.68 2.73
CA ASN A 163 -28.75 -15.81 3.55
C ASN A 163 -29.88 -15.20 2.72
N ALA A 164 -31.07 -15.81 2.82
CA ALA A 164 -32.28 -15.29 2.20
C ALA A 164 -32.77 -14.03 2.94
N VAL A 165 -32.51 -12.86 2.37
CA VAL A 165 -33.18 -11.60 2.74
C VAL A 165 -34.70 -11.80 2.61
N LYS A 166 -35.46 -11.49 3.67
CA LYS A 166 -36.92 -11.67 3.69
C LYS A 166 -37.62 -10.57 2.91
N TRP A 167 -37.65 -10.72 1.59
CA TRP A 167 -38.45 -9.90 0.70
C TRP A 167 -39.94 -10.27 0.79
N SER A 168 -40.84 -9.29 0.90
CA SER A 168 -42.29 -9.51 0.85
C SER A 168 -42.78 -10.01 -0.52
N ASP A 169 -41.94 -9.89 -1.55
CA ASP A 169 -42.15 -10.40 -2.91
C ASP A 169 -41.07 -11.41 -3.36
N ALA A 170 -40.43 -12.12 -2.42
CA ALA A 170 -39.38 -13.11 -2.68
C ALA A 170 -39.76 -14.17 -3.73
N GLU A 171 -41.03 -14.57 -3.77
CA GLU A 171 -41.57 -15.55 -4.73
C GLU A 171 -41.62 -15.02 -6.17
N SER A 172 -41.60 -13.70 -6.37
CA SER A 172 -41.61 -13.07 -7.71
C SER A 172 -40.20 -12.89 -8.29
N ILE A 173 -39.15 -13.13 -7.49
CA ILE A 173 -37.75 -13.12 -7.95
C ILE A 173 -37.51 -14.45 -8.66
N ALA A 174 -37.00 -14.43 -9.88
CA ALA A 174 -36.70 -15.67 -10.60
C ALA A 174 -35.57 -16.45 -9.90
N ASP A 175 -35.63 -17.79 -9.88
CA ASP A 175 -34.68 -18.63 -9.11
C ASP A 175 -33.22 -18.38 -9.47
N TRP A 176 -32.93 -18.11 -10.74
CA TRP A 176 -31.59 -17.78 -11.24
C TRP A 176 -31.09 -16.40 -10.76
N ALA A 177 -31.98 -15.49 -10.35
CA ALA A 177 -31.64 -14.14 -9.90
C ALA A 177 -31.57 -14.00 -8.37
N LYS A 178 -32.31 -14.84 -7.60
CA LYS A 178 -32.31 -14.85 -6.13
C LYS A 178 -30.92 -14.71 -5.47
N PRO A 179 -29.90 -15.53 -5.80
CA PRO A 179 -28.56 -15.40 -5.22
C PRO A 179 -27.90 -14.04 -5.46
N TYR A 180 -28.07 -13.48 -6.66
CA TYR A 180 -27.48 -12.19 -7.05
C TYR A 180 -28.18 -11.01 -6.36
N VAL A 181 -29.51 -11.06 -6.23
CA VAL A 181 -30.29 -10.03 -5.52
C VAL A 181 -29.98 -10.05 -4.02
N ALA A 182 -29.85 -11.24 -3.42
CA ALA A 182 -29.46 -11.39 -2.02
C ALA A 182 -28.06 -10.81 -1.76
N LEU A 183 -27.05 -11.19 -2.56
CA LEU A 183 -25.70 -10.66 -2.43
C LEU A 183 -25.66 -9.14 -2.63
N ALA A 184 -26.30 -8.63 -3.69
CA ALA A 184 -26.30 -7.21 -4.00
C ALA A 184 -26.98 -6.35 -2.92
N PHE A 185 -27.94 -6.91 -2.18
CA PHE A 185 -28.50 -6.27 -0.99
C PHE A 185 -27.57 -6.38 0.23
N ARG A 186 -26.99 -7.56 0.49
CA ARG A 186 -26.06 -7.79 1.63
C ARG A 186 -24.88 -6.82 1.61
N ILE A 187 -24.31 -6.55 0.42
CA ILE A 187 -23.20 -5.61 0.25
C ILE A 187 -23.63 -4.12 0.26
N GLY A 188 -24.92 -3.82 0.42
CA GLY A 188 -25.47 -2.46 0.44
C GLY A 188 -25.55 -1.77 -0.93
N PHE A 189 -25.26 -2.47 -2.03
CA PHE A 189 -25.33 -1.93 -3.40
C PHE A 189 -26.78 -1.70 -3.84
N LEU A 190 -27.66 -2.66 -3.53
CA LEU A 190 -29.11 -2.51 -3.68
C LEU A 190 -29.76 -2.17 -2.34
N LYS A 191 -30.78 -1.30 -2.39
CA LYS A 191 -31.65 -0.99 -1.25
C LYS A 191 -33.08 -1.44 -1.58
N GLY A 192 -33.76 -2.00 -0.60
CA GLY A 192 -35.15 -2.42 -0.71
C GLY A 192 -36.15 -1.26 -0.60
N ILE A 193 -37.38 -1.50 -1.03
CA ILE A 193 -38.50 -0.56 -0.89
C ILE A 193 -39.21 -0.92 0.42
N ALA A 194 -39.13 -0.05 1.43
CA ALA A 194 -39.83 -0.25 2.69
C ALA A 194 -41.33 0.02 2.53
N GLY A 195 -42.16 -0.90 3.02
CA GLY A 195 -43.60 -0.71 3.21
C GLY A 195 -43.90 0.06 4.49
N ASN A 196 -45.10 0.63 4.57
CA ASN A 196 -45.58 1.37 5.76
C ASN A 196 -45.75 0.48 7.01
N ASP A 197 -45.65 -0.84 6.85
CA ASP A 197 -45.70 -1.87 7.87
C ASP A 197 -44.31 -2.39 8.29
N GLY A 198 -43.23 -1.82 7.75
CA GLY A 198 -41.86 -2.28 7.96
C GLY A 198 -41.44 -3.48 7.09
N SER A 199 -42.30 -3.97 6.20
CA SER A 199 -41.91 -5.00 5.22
C SER A 199 -40.96 -4.44 4.17
N LEU A 200 -40.15 -5.30 3.53
CA LEU A 200 -39.18 -4.89 2.51
C LEU A 200 -39.46 -5.57 1.17
N ARG A 201 -39.64 -4.79 0.10
CA ARG A 201 -39.98 -5.27 -1.26
C ARG A 201 -38.83 -5.03 -2.24
N PHE A 202 -38.55 -5.96 -3.15
CA PHE A 202 -37.52 -5.78 -4.18
C PHE A 202 -38.07 -5.28 -5.53
N ALA A 203 -39.29 -5.69 -5.89
CA ALA A 203 -39.92 -5.48 -7.19
C ALA A 203 -39.12 -6.07 -8.38
N PRO A 204 -38.87 -7.38 -8.44
CA PRO A 204 -37.96 -8.01 -9.41
C PRO A 204 -38.37 -7.84 -10.88
N GLN A 205 -39.67 -7.97 -11.16
CA GLN A 205 -40.23 -7.94 -12.52
C GLN A 205 -40.55 -6.53 -13.03
N ASP A 206 -40.52 -5.51 -12.16
CA ASP A 206 -40.64 -4.12 -12.58
C ASP A 206 -39.42 -3.74 -13.44
N PHE A 207 -39.63 -2.97 -14.51
CA PHE A 207 -38.52 -2.51 -15.35
C PHE A 207 -37.63 -1.52 -14.61
N ALA A 208 -36.33 -1.61 -14.85
CA ALA A 208 -35.34 -0.68 -14.34
C ALA A 208 -35.52 0.70 -14.98
N GLU A 209 -35.95 1.67 -14.19
CA GLU A 209 -36.01 3.07 -14.58
C GLU A 209 -34.60 3.64 -14.84
N ARG A 210 -34.50 4.58 -15.78
CA ARG A 210 -33.22 5.24 -16.12
C ARG A 210 -32.57 5.96 -14.94
N GLN A 211 -33.35 6.49 -13.99
CA GLN A 211 -32.81 7.06 -12.74
C GLN A 211 -32.17 5.99 -11.82
N ALA A 212 -32.75 4.79 -11.74
CA ALA A 212 -32.18 3.70 -10.97
C ALA A 212 -30.88 3.18 -11.61
N ALA A 213 -30.87 3.07 -12.95
CA ALA A 213 -29.68 2.69 -13.71
C ALA A 213 -28.54 3.72 -13.56
N ALA A 214 -28.85 5.02 -13.60
CA ALA A 214 -27.89 6.09 -13.36
C ALA A 214 -27.30 6.03 -11.93
N ARG A 215 -28.16 5.92 -10.90
CA ARG A 215 -27.68 5.81 -9.53
C ARG A 215 -26.76 4.60 -9.32
N LEU A 216 -27.16 3.42 -9.79
CA LEU A 216 -26.34 2.21 -9.61
C LEU A 216 -25.06 2.22 -10.47
N ALA A 217 -25.08 2.85 -11.64
CA ALA A 217 -23.87 3.07 -12.43
C ALA A 217 -22.89 4.01 -11.72
N PHE A 218 -23.39 5.04 -11.05
CA PHE A 218 -22.59 5.95 -10.24
C PHE A 218 -21.98 5.23 -9.04
N GLU A 219 -22.80 4.54 -8.23
CA GLU A 219 -22.36 3.75 -7.08
C GLU A 219 -21.34 2.68 -7.46
N PHE A 220 -21.55 1.96 -8.58
CA PHE A 220 -20.61 0.98 -9.12
C PHE A 220 -19.25 1.59 -9.44
N MET A 221 -19.24 2.81 -10.00
CA MET A 221 -18.04 3.51 -10.43
C MET A 221 -17.28 4.17 -9.28
N THR A 222 -17.97 4.77 -8.31
CA THR A 222 -17.34 5.47 -7.18
C THR A 222 -16.93 4.55 -6.04
N ASN A 223 -17.72 3.50 -5.78
CA ASN A 223 -17.58 2.62 -4.62
C ASN A 223 -17.17 1.19 -5.01
N TYR A 224 -16.57 1.02 -6.20
CA TYR A 224 -16.28 -0.29 -6.82
C TYR A 224 -15.61 -1.30 -5.87
N GLU A 225 -14.46 -0.91 -5.30
CA GLU A 225 -13.67 -1.80 -4.45
C GLU A 225 -14.36 -2.09 -3.12
N ALA A 226 -15.10 -1.13 -2.53
CA ALA A 226 -15.84 -1.33 -1.30
C ALA A 226 -16.94 -2.39 -1.47
N TYR A 227 -17.71 -2.32 -2.56
CA TYR A 227 -18.73 -3.33 -2.88
C TYR A 227 -18.12 -4.69 -3.23
N ARG A 228 -16.98 -4.71 -3.94
CA ARG A 228 -16.25 -5.96 -4.25
C ARG A 228 -15.75 -6.65 -2.97
N GLN A 229 -15.11 -5.91 -2.07
CA GLN A 229 -14.61 -6.42 -0.78
C GLN A 229 -15.74 -6.93 0.14
N ALA A 230 -16.85 -6.19 0.25
CA ALA A 230 -18.03 -6.64 0.99
C ALA A 230 -18.65 -7.92 0.38
N GLY A 231 -18.61 -8.04 -0.94
CA GLY A 231 -19.07 -9.23 -1.67
C GLY A 231 -18.19 -10.47 -1.45
N GLU A 232 -16.88 -10.26 -1.31
CA GLU A 232 -15.88 -11.29 -1.00
C GLU A 232 -15.86 -11.72 0.48
N GLY A 233 -16.67 -11.09 1.34
CA GLY A 233 -16.87 -11.51 2.74
C GLY A 233 -15.98 -10.82 3.77
N GLN A 234 -15.25 -9.75 3.40
CA GLN A 234 -14.29 -9.09 4.31
C GLN A 234 -14.92 -8.07 5.29
N ASN A 235 -16.24 -7.89 5.30
CA ASN A 235 -16.96 -7.01 6.23
C ASN A 235 -18.31 -7.62 6.63
N GLU A 236 -18.35 -8.38 7.72
CA GLU A 236 -19.60 -8.73 8.40
C GLU A 236 -19.91 -7.75 9.55
N GLN A 237 -20.69 -6.72 9.24
CA GLN A 237 -21.60 -6.11 10.21
C GLN A 237 -22.97 -5.93 9.54
N SER A 238 -23.98 -6.65 10.02
CA SER A 238 -25.35 -6.50 9.53
C SER A 238 -26.00 -5.22 10.08
N PRO A 239 -26.79 -4.48 9.29
CA PRO A 239 -27.42 -3.25 9.74
C PRO A 239 -28.69 -3.55 10.57
N THR A 240 -28.61 -3.34 11.90
CA THR A 240 -29.77 -3.45 12.80
C THR A 240 -30.56 -2.13 12.86
N THR A 241 -31.89 -2.26 12.94
CA THR A 241 -32.88 -1.19 12.82
C THR A 241 -33.00 -0.24 14.02
N ALA A 242 -33.64 0.91 13.77
CA ALA A 242 -33.93 2.01 14.70
C ALA A 242 -34.73 1.60 15.98
N PRO A 243 -34.72 2.44 17.05
CA PRO A 243 -34.97 1.98 18.42
C PRO A 243 -36.45 1.94 18.82
N THR A 244 -36.75 1.13 19.84
CA THR A 244 -38.01 1.20 20.61
C THR A 244 -37.73 1.67 22.04
N SER A 245 -38.68 2.39 22.63
CA SER A 245 -38.55 3.24 23.81
C SER A 245 -38.26 2.55 25.15
N THR A 246 -37.56 3.30 26.02
CA THR A 246 -37.33 3.12 27.47
C THR A 246 -38.62 2.85 28.28
N PRO A 247 -38.48 2.33 29.51
CA PRO A 247 -38.74 3.20 30.67
C PRO A 247 -37.66 3.16 31.76
N GLU A 248 -37.59 4.27 32.50
CA GLU A 248 -36.58 4.70 33.47
C GLU A 248 -36.95 4.28 34.94
N PRO A 249 -36.24 4.68 36.03
CA PRO A 249 -35.80 3.73 37.06
C PRO A 249 -36.36 4.00 38.48
N SER A 250 -35.91 3.24 39.50
CA SER A 250 -36.09 3.65 40.91
C SER A 250 -34.93 3.33 41.87
N LEU A 251 -34.13 4.37 42.13
CA LEU A 251 -33.65 4.84 43.45
C LEU A 251 -32.89 3.89 44.41
N ASN A 252 -31.57 4.15 44.53
CA ASN A 252 -30.73 4.38 45.73
C ASN A 252 -31.37 4.34 47.15
N PRO A 253 -30.60 4.21 48.29
CA PRO A 253 -29.14 4.42 48.45
C PRO A 253 -28.35 3.47 49.40
N SER A 254 -27.02 3.68 49.49
CA SER A 254 -26.13 3.20 50.57
C SER A 254 -26.42 3.84 51.95
N PRO A 255 -25.77 3.37 53.04
CA PRO A 255 -24.67 4.18 53.59
C PRO A 255 -23.48 3.44 54.29
N THR A 256 -22.31 4.08 54.24
CA THR A 256 -21.08 3.94 55.08
C THR A 256 -21.29 4.62 56.47
N PRO A 257 -20.29 4.98 57.35
CA PRO A 257 -18.83 4.70 57.46
C PRO A 257 -18.34 4.30 58.90
N ALA A 258 -17.02 4.11 59.12
CA ALA A 258 -16.23 4.78 60.19
C ALA A 258 -14.70 4.41 60.23
N SER A 259 -13.88 5.37 60.69
CA SER A 259 -12.40 5.44 60.81
C SER A 259 -11.81 4.73 62.07
N SER A 260 -10.51 4.71 62.47
CA SER A 260 -9.33 5.60 62.24
C SER A 260 -7.97 5.04 62.76
N SER A 261 -6.86 5.75 62.47
CA SER A 261 -5.58 5.93 63.23
C SER A 261 -4.33 5.03 62.96
N GLY A 262 -3.13 5.68 62.85
CA GLY A 262 -1.76 5.11 62.70
C GLY A 262 -0.88 5.26 63.96
N PRO A 263 0.46 5.57 63.94
CA PRO A 263 1.36 5.94 62.81
C PRO A 263 2.87 5.46 62.83
N ALA A 264 3.61 5.79 61.75
CA ALA A 264 5.02 6.25 61.61
C ALA A 264 6.29 5.46 62.12
N ASN A 265 7.29 5.25 61.22
CA ASN A 265 8.60 5.98 61.21
C ASN A 265 9.60 5.55 60.10
N GLU A 266 10.41 6.50 59.62
CA GLU A 266 11.62 6.42 58.76
C GLU A 266 12.89 6.83 59.60
N PRO A 267 14.18 6.87 59.15
CA PRO A 267 14.71 7.26 57.80
C PRO A 267 16.03 6.56 57.29
N THR A 268 16.54 7.05 56.15
CA THR A 268 17.81 6.79 55.38
C THR A 268 19.06 7.57 55.92
N PRO A 269 20.29 7.69 55.29
CA PRO A 269 20.82 7.21 53.97
C PRO A 269 22.31 6.69 53.86
N ALA A 270 22.67 6.22 52.64
CA ALA A 270 23.95 6.35 51.86
C ALA A 270 25.27 5.57 52.16
N SER A 271 25.79 4.86 51.12
CA SER A 271 27.08 5.09 50.40
C SER A 271 27.78 3.82 49.83
N THR A 272 28.36 3.93 48.62
CA THR A 272 29.22 2.93 47.90
C THR A 272 30.66 3.46 47.81
N PRO A 273 31.74 2.64 47.63
CA PRO A 273 32.09 2.09 46.30
C PRO A 273 32.89 0.75 46.23
N ALA A 274 32.85 0.10 45.06
CA ALA A 274 33.86 -0.81 44.42
C ALA A 274 34.44 -2.05 45.17
N PRO A 275 34.79 -3.12 44.43
CA PRO A 275 36.22 -3.47 44.34
C PRO A 275 36.70 -4.06 42.99
N THR A 276 38.03 -4.10 42.85
CA THR A 276 38.82 -4.75 41.79
C THR A 276 39.38 -6.13 42.22
N ASP A 277 40.02 -6.81 41.25
CA ASP A 277 41.12 -7.81 41.38
C ASP A 277 40.85 -9.30 41.07
N GLU A 278 41.92 -9.90 40.56
CA GLU A 278 42.03 -11.11 39.73
C GLU A 278 42.21 -12.45 40.50
N PRO A 279 42.22 -13.62 39.83
CA PRO A 279 41.87 -14.90 40.44
C PRO A 279 43.03 -15.65 41.14
N THR A 280 42.65 -16.61 42.00
CA THR A 280 43.54 -17.69 42.47
C THR A 280 42.87 -19.05 42.27
N SER A 281 43.67 -20.04 41.87
CA SER A 281 43.20 -21.35 41.42
C SER A 281 43.25 -22.43 42.51
N GLU A 282 42.16 -23.19 42.64
CA GLU A 282 42.16 -24.54 43.23
C GLU A 282 41.43 -25.52 42.29
N PRO A 283 41.74 -26.83 42.35
CA PRO A 283 41.41 -27.75 41.26
C PRO A 283 39.98 -28.31 41.37
N THR A 284 39.06 -27.75 40.61
CA THR A 284 37.73 -28.34 40.41
C THR A 284 37.85 -29.69 39.71
N THR A 285 37.38 -30.75 40.37
CA THR A 285 37.23 -32.08 39.75
C THR A 285 36.28 -31.99 38.57
N THR A 286 36.77 -32.28 37.36
CA THR A 286 35.94 -32.31 36.15
C THR A 286 34.77 -33.28 36.34
N PRO A 287 33.50 -32.84 36.25
CA PRO A 287 32.40 -33.78 36.17
C PRO A 287 32.55 -34.56 34.86
N THR A 288 32.47 -35.89 34.94
CA THR A 288 32.32 -36.71 33.74
C THR A 288 31.02 -36.30 33.04
N PRO A 289 31.01 -36.04 31.72
CA PRO A 289 29.77 -35.71 31.03
C PRO A 289 28.78 -36.85 31.19
N GLU A 290 27.54 -36.54 31.58
CA GLU A 290 26.44 -37.46 31.34
C GLU A 290 26.33 -37.72 29.83
N PRO A 291 25.91 -38.92 29.41
CA PRO A 291 25.69 -39.21 27.99
C PRO A 291 24.52 -38.36 27.49
N THR A 292 24.83 -37.21 26.88
CA THR A 292 23.85 -36.37 26.19
C THR A 292 23.13 -37.22 25.16
N LEU A 293 21.79 -37.32 25.27
CA LEU A 293 20.97 -38.03 24.29
C LEU A 293 21.28 -37.50 22.87
N PRO A 294 21.32 -38.37 21.84
CA PRO A 294 21.56 -37.92 20.48
C PRO A 294 20.45 -36.97 20.02
N PRO A 295 20.72 -36.02 19.10
CA PRO A 295 19.70 -35.14 18.54
C PRO A 295 18.49 -35.91 18.01
N LEU A 296 17.31 -35.29 18.07
CA LEU A 296 16.09 -35.84 17.49
C LEU A 296 16.14 -35.67 15.96
N GLU A 297 16.12 -36.79 15.24
CA GLU A 297 16.12 -36.85 13.78
C GLU A 297 14.68 -36.64 13.24
N ILE A 298 14.21 -35.38 13.13
CA ILE A 298 12.84 -35.06 12.70
C ILE A 298 12.59 -35.45 11.24
N VAL A 299 13.58 -35.17 10.39
CA VAL A 299 13.68 -35.68 9.02
C VAL A 299 14.99 -36.42 8.92
N ARG A 300 14.97 -37.63 8.35
CA ARG A 300 16.13 -38.50 8.22
C ARG A 300 16.21 -39.07 6.81
N ASN A 301 17.34 -38.92 6.13
CA ASN A 301 17.56 -39.34 4.74
C ASN A 301 16.47 -38.82 3.75
N GLY A 302 15.91 -37.63 3.99
CA GLY A 302 14.80 -37.08 3.21
C GLY A 302 13.45 -37.79 3.41
N GLN A 303 13.26 -38.48 4.53
CA GLN A 303 12.00 -39.09 4.93
C GLN A 303 11.53 -38.55 6.29
N ALA A 304 10.21 -38.46 6.47
CA ALA A 304 9.63 -38.04 7.74
C ALA A 304 9.89 -39.11 8.80
N ASN A 305 10.50 -38.72 9.91
CA ASN A 305 10.74 -39.57 11.07
C ASN A 305 10.06 -38.98 12.33
N ALA A 306 9.12 -38.05 12.11
CA ALA A 306 8.30 -37.42 13.10
C ALA A 306 6.88 -37.15 12.57
N VAL A 307 5.90 -37.08 13.48
CA VAL A 307 4.52 -36.63 13.20
C VAL A 307 4.20 -35.42 14.07
N ILE A 308 3.38 -34.50 13.56
CA ILE A 308 2.82 -33.38 14.33
C ILE A 308 1.49 -33.85 14.92
N VAL A 309 1.32 -33.76 16.23
CA VAL A 309 0.07 -34.11 16.94
C VAL A 309 -0.58 -32.86 17.52
N VAL A 310 -1.88 -32.71 17.26
CA VAL A 310 -2.66 -31.50 17.57
C VAL A 310 -3.91 -31.80 18.39
N ASP A 311 -4.32 -30.85 19.23
CA ASP A 311 -5.51 -30.94 20.08
C ASP A 311 -6.80 -31.03 19.24
N ASP A 312 -7.58 -32.11 19.44
CA ASP A 312 -8.87 -32.37 18.78
C ASP A 312 -9.89 -31.21 18.92
N THR A 313 -9.73 -30.33 19.91
CA THR A 313 -10.67 -29.24 20.24
C THR A 313 -10.30 -27.89 19.64
N VAL A 314 -9.07 -27.73 19.15
CA VAL A 314 -8.54 -26.47 18.56
C VAL A 314 -8.48 -26.56 17.03
N TYR A 315 -8.56 -27.78 16.49
CA TYR A 315 -8.34 -28.11 15.09
C TYR A 315 -9.64 -28.43 14.35
N GLU A 316 -10.12 -27.50 13.52
CA GLU A 316 -11.11 -27.81 12.49
C GLU A 316 -10.39 -28.21 11.19
N ARG A 317 -10.56 -29.46 10.76
CA ARG A 317 -10.08 -29.95 9.46
C ARG A 317 -10.98 -29.42 8.35
N GLU A 318 -10.66 -28.25 7.79
CA GLU A 318 -11.16 -27.90 6.45
C GLU A 318 -10.38 -28.69 5.39
N GLU A 319 -11.00 -29.72 4.82
CA GLU A 319 -10.64 -30.12 3.45
C GLU A 319 -11.01 -28.96 2.53
N ILE A 320 -10.03 -28.15 2.10
CA ILE A 320 -10.25 -26.98 1.23
C ILE A 320 -11.00 -27.43 -0.04
N PRO A 321 -12.26 -27.02 -0.26
CA PRO A 321 -13.01 -27.38 -1.46
C PRO A 321 -12.63 -26.41 -2.58
N GLU A 322 -11.42 -26.56 -3.12
CA GLU A 322 -10.99 -25.88 -4.35
C GLU A 322 -11.96 -26.22 -5.50
N PRO A 323 -12.38 -25.25 -6.34
CA PRO A 323 -13.26 -25.53 -7.45
C PRO A 323 -12.48 -26.26 -8.56
N ASN A 324 -12.52 -27.60 -8.49
CA ASN A 324 -12.05 -28.59 -9.45
C ASN A 324 -10.61 -29.14 -9.29
N GLY A 325 -10.01 -29.19 -8.10
CA GLY A 325 -8.86 -30.09 -7.94
C GLY A 325 -7.92 -29.95 -6.75
N ILE A 326 -7.12 -31.01 -6.66
CA ILE A 326 -5.94 -31.27 -5.83
C ILE A 326 -4.97 -30.08 -5.82
N ARG A 327 -4.58 -29.58 -4.64
CA ARG A 327 -3.59 -28.49 -4.50
C ARG A 327 -2.29 -28.81 -5.25
N GLY A 328 -1.83 -27.88 -6.08
CA GLY A 328 -0.64 -28.07 -6.93
C GLY A 328 -0.91 -28.69 -8.30
N TRP A 329 -2.16 -29.08 -8.57
CA TRP A 329 -2.58 -29.74 -9.80
C TRP A 329 -3.92 -29.18 -10.30
N LYS A 330 -4.21 -29.41 -11.57
CA LYS A 330 -5.52 -29.14 -12.17
C LYS A 330 -5.90 -30.19 -13.19
N GLN A 331 -7.20 -30.45 -13.31
CA GLN A 331 -7.72 -31.30 -14.38
C GLN A 331 -7.50 -30.63 -15.74
N GLU A 332 -6.70 -31.26 -16.58
CA GLU A 332 -6.30 -30.78 -17.92
C GLU A 332 -7.09 -31.49 -19.03
N TYR A 333 -7.53 -32.73 -18.78
CA TYR A 333 -8.25 -33.56 -19.74
C TYR A 333 -9.48 -34.23 -19.11
N GLY A 334 -10.59 -34.23 -19.86
CA GLY A 334 -11.86 -34.89 -19.49
C GLY A 334 -12.69 -34.11 -18.45
N THR A 335 -13.91 -34.58 -18.18
CA THR A 335 -14.86 -33.97 -17.22
C THR A 335 -15.54 -35.01 -16.31
N GLY A 336 -14.82 -36.08 -15.99
CA GLY A 336 -15.30 -37.22 -15.17
C GLY A 336 -14.56 -37.30 -13.84
N SER A 337 -14.77 -38.40 -13.11
CA SER A 337 -14.27 -38.56 -11.74
C SER A 337 -12.75 -38.69 -11.70
N ILE A 338 -12.10 -37.59 -11.34
CA ILE A 338 -10.69 -37.49 -10.99
C ILE A 338 -10.67 -36.91 -9.58
N ALA A 339 -10.15 -37.67 -8.62
CA ALA A 339 -10.18 -37.32 -7.20
C ALA A 339 -8.91 -37.82 -6.51
N VAL A 340 -8.72 -37.44 -5.25
CA VAL A 340 -7.80 -38.15 -4.35
C VAL A 340 -8.58 -39.27 -3.66
N SER A 341 -7.99 -40.46 -3.52
CA SER A 341 -8.62 -41.63 -2.90
C SER A 341 -7.69 -42.28 -1.88
N ASP A 342 -8.27 -42.82 -0.81
CA ASP A 342 -7.66 -43.68 0.21
C ASP A 342 -7.87 -45.19 -0.09
N GLU A 343 -8.59 -45.53 -1.16
CA GLU A 343 -8.85 -46.93 -1.56
C GLU A 343 -7.55 -47.70 -1.86
N ARG A 344 -6.51 -46.99 -2.33
CA ARG A 344 -5.15 -47.48 -2.59
C ARG A 344 -4.15 -46.32 -2.49
N SER A 345 -3.09 -46.48 -1.69
CA SER A 345 -1.88 -45.65 -1.70
C SER A 345 -0.63 -46.48 -2.05
N HIS A 346 0.46 -45.81 -2.43
CA HIS A 346 1.79 -46.41 -2.61
C HIS A 346 2.72 -45.99 -1.46
N SER A 347 2.80 -44.67 -1.21
CA SER A 347 3.31 -44.11 0.04
C SER A 347 2.22 -43.26 0.69
N GLY A 348 2.40 -42.89 1.96
CA GLY A 348 1.37 -42.15 2.70
C GLY A 348 0.00 -42.85 2.77
N ILE A 349 -1.08 -42.06 2.82
CA ILE A 349 -2.46 -42.51 3.05
C ILE A 349 -3.40 -42.26 1.87
N LYS A 350 -3.00 -41.51 0.84
CA LYS A 350 -3.86 -41.23 -0.32
C LYS A 350 -3.07 -41.28 -1.65
N SER A 351 -3.78 -41.47 -2.76
CA SER A 351 -3.24 -41.35 -4.13
C SER A 351 -4.20 -40.59 -5.04
N LEU A 352 -3.71 -40.09 -6.18
CA LEU A 352 -4.58 -39.65 -7.28
C LEU A 352 -5.33 -40.85 -7.83
N HIS A 353 -6.65 -40.74 -7.93
CA HIS A 353 -7.55 -41.73 -8.53
C HIS A 353 -8.19 -41.18 -9.81
N ILE A 354 -8.02 -41.89 -10.93
CA ILE A 354 -8.68 -41.57 -12.20
C ILE A 354 -9.66 -42.69 -12.57
N GLN A 355 -10.95 -42.37 -12.47
CA GLN A 355 -12.04 -43.25 -12.88
C GLN A 355 -12.71 -42.72 -14.15
N ALA A 356 -12.22 -43.21 -15.30
CA ALA A 356 -12.78 -42.94 -16.62
C ALA A 356 -14.01 -43.84 -16.86
N ALA A 357 -15.18 -43.25 -17.04
CA ALA A 357 -16.43 -43.98 -17.28
C ALA A 357 -16.78 -44.16 -18.77
N ASP A 358 -16.07 -43.47 -19.68
CA ASP A 358 -16.30 -43.50 -21.12
C ASP A 358 -14.99 -43.69 -21.92
N ASN A 359 -15.04 -43.53 -23.24
CA ASN A 359 -13.88 -43.64 -24.13
C ASN A 359 -13.09 -42.32 -24.29
N GLY A 360 -13.26 -41.38 -23.37
CA GLY A 360 -12.58 -40.09 -23.34
C GLY A 360 -11.09 -40.18 -23.03
N SER A 361 -10.52 -39.02 -22.72
CA SER A 361 -9.15 -38.90 -22.23
C SER A 361 -9.17 -38.08 -20.95
N TYR A 362 -8.46 -38.56 -19.94
CA TYR A 362 -8.55 -38.07 -18.57
C TYR A 362 -7.14 -37.85 -18.04
N GLY A 363 -6.93 -36.75 -17.32
CA GLY A 363 -5.63 -36.45 -16.77
C GLY A 363 -5.54 -35.09 -16.11
N ILE A 364 -4.56 -34.98 -15.23
CA ILE A 364 -4.22 -33.75 -14.51
C ILE A 364 -2.85 -33.23 -14.98
N ILE A 365 -2.60 -31.95 -14.73
CA ILE A 365 -1.29 -31.32 -14.89
C ILE A 365 -0.90 -30.61 -13.60
N SER A 366 0.38 -30.65 -13.23
CA SER A 366 0.92 -29.90 -12.10
C SER A 366 0.96 -28.40 -12.40
N ASP A 367 1.17 -27.58 -11.37
CA ASP A 367 1.68 -26.23 -11.56
C ASP A 367 3.09 -26.26 -12.20
N PRO A 368 3.48 -25.23 -12.99
CA PRO A 368 4.80 -25.20 -13.60
C PRO A 368 5.90 -24.87 -12.58
N VAL A 369 6.90 -25.77 -12.48
CA VAL A 369 8.14 -25.60 -11.71
C VAL A 369 9.24 -25.00 -12.60
N ALA A 370 10.16 -24.23 -12.02
CA ALA A 370 11.29 -23.65 -12.77
C ALA A 370 12.27 -24.74 -13.22
N ILE A 371 12.85 -24.59 -14.41
CA ILE A 371 13.86 -25.51 -14.96
C ILE A 371 14.87 -24.77 -15.86
N THR A 372 16.01 -25.40 -16.12
CA THR A 372 17.03 -24.92 -17.06
C THR A 372 16.82 -25.49 -18.46
N GLY A 373 16.65 -24.62 -19.46
CA GLY A 373 16.57 -25.03 -20.86
C GLY A 373 17.81 -25.79 -21.34
N GLY A 374 17.61 -26.86 -22.11
CA GLY A 374 18.68 -27.73 -22.62
C GLY A 374 19.13 -28.84 -21.67
N VAL A 375 18.74 -28.82 -20.38
CA VAL A 375 19.02 -29.90 -19.42
C VAL A 375 18.02 -31.04 -19.60
N SER A 376 18.44 -32.28 -19.32
CA SER A 376 17.54 -33.45 -19.31
C SER A 376 16.86 -33.62 -17.96
N TYR A 377 15.57 -33.93 -17.99
CA TYR A 377 14.73 -34.17 -16.82
C TYR A 377 14.10 -35.56 -16.87
N THR A 378 14.08 -36.25 -15.73
CA THR A 378 13.44 -37.55 -15.52
C THR A 378 12.20 -37.37 -14.67
N LEU A 379 11.05 -37.59 -15.27
CA LEU A 379 9.76 -37.74 -14.58
C LEU A 379 9.61 -39.18 -14.13
N SER A 380 9.24 -39.42 -12.87
CA SER A 380 8.80 -40.73 -12.36
C SER A 380 7.48 -40.60 -11.58
N ALA A 381 6.67 -41.65 -11.57
CA ALA A 381 5.48 -41.78 -10.72
C ALA A 381 5.19 -43.27 -10.48
N ALA A 382 4.73 -43.62 -9.28
CA ALA A 382 4.16 -44.93 -9.01
C ALA A 382 2.75 -45.00 -9.63
N VAL A 383 2.40 -46.12 -10.26
CA VAL A 383 1.09 -46.28 -10.92
C VAL A 383 0.47 -47.65 -10.63
N TYR A 384 -0.78 -47.67 -10.16
CA TYR A 384 -1.58 -48.88 -9.98
C TYR A 384 -2.70 -48.91 -11.01
N ARG A 385 -2.68 -49.89 -11.95
CA ARG A 385 -3.75 -50.02 -12.94
C ARG A 385 -4.70 -51.16 -12.57
N GLU A 386 -5.93 -50.85 -12.19
CA GLU A 386 -6.96 -51.85 -11.92
C GLU A 386 -7.73 -52.24 -13.19
N SER A 387 -8.01 -51.29 -14.08
CA SER A 387 -8.59 -51.55 -15.41
C SER A 387 -8.27 -50.45 -16.42
N GLY A 388 -8.51 -50.72 -17.71
CA GLY A 388 -8.30 -49.77 -18.81
C GLY A 388 -6.99 -49.98 -19.58
N ARG A 389 -6.58 -48.96 -20.34
CA ARG A 389 -5.35 -48.97 -21.15
C ARG A 389 -4.10 -48.64 -20.32
N ASP A 390 -2.94 -48.75 -20.95
CA ASP A 390 -1.66 -48.34 -20.37
C ASP A 390 -1.66 -46.83 -20.04
N PRO A 391 -1.20 -46.42 -18.85
CA PRO A 391 -1.06 -45.02 -18.47
C PRO A 391 -0.01 -44.30 -19.32
N GLN A 392 -0.08 -42.97 -19.31
CA GLN A 392 0.89 -42.11 -19.97
C GLN A 392 1.31 -40.99 -19.02
N VAL A 393 2.59 -40.64 -19.09
CA VAL A 393 3.18 -39.53 -18.35
C VAL A 393 3.87 -38.57 -19.32
N PHE A 394 3.70 -37.26 -19.13
CA PHE A 394 4.32 -36.24 -19.96
C PHE A 394 4.97 -35.13 -19.14
N ILE A 395 6.00 -34.53 -19.70
CA ILE A 395 6.58 -33.25 -19.29
C ILE A 395 6.15 -32.20 -20.32
N ARG A 396 5.52 -31.12 -19.86
CA ARG A 396 5.15 -29.94 -20.68
C ARG A 396 6.05 -28.77 -20.35
N TYR A 397 6.61 -28.13 -21.37
CA TYR A 397 7.60 -27.05 -21.22
C TYR A 397 7.03 -25.70 -21.61
N TYR A 398 7.47 -24.65 -20.90
CA TYR A 398 7.06 -23.26 -21.06
C TYR A 398 8.27 -22.32 -21.13
N ASP A 399 8.12 -21.18 -21.78
CA ASP A 399 9.10 -20.09 -21.77
C ASP A 399 9.01 -19.23 -20.49
N ALA A 400 9.86 -18.20 -20.37
CA ALA A 400 9.88 -17.28 -19.23
C ALA A 400 8.56 -16.51 -19.03
N ASN A 401 7.75 -16.35 -20.07
CA ASN A 401 6.42 -15.72 -20.02
C ASN A 401 5.30 -16.72 -19.67
N LYS A 402 5.66 -17.95 -19.31
CA LYS A 402 4.75 -19.09 -19.05
C LYS A 402 3.87 -19.44 -20.26
N VAL A 403 4.34 -19.16 -21.47
CA VAL A 403 3.71 -19.62 -22.73
C VAL A 403 4.22 -21.03 -23.03
N ARG A 404 3.30 -21.96 -23.35
CA ARG A 404 3.66 -23.36 -23.66
C ARG A 404 4.45 -23.42 -24.96
N ILE A 405 5.64 -24.03 -24.92
CA ILE A 405 6.53 -24.20 -26.08
C ILE A 405 6.67 -25.65 -26.54
N ALA A 406 6.56 -26.64 -25.65
CA ALA A 406 6.67 -28.06 -26.02
C ALA A 406 5.93 -29.00 -25.05
N GLN A 407 5.76 -30.26 -25.45
CA GLN A 407 5.32 -31.35 -24.58
C GLN A 407 5.92 -32.66 -25.09
N GLN A 408 6.46 -33.48 -24.19
CA GLN A 408 7.10 -34.77 -24.49
C GLN A 408 6.65 -35.81 -23.45
N GLY A 409 6.57 -37.09 -23.79
CA GLY A 409 6.08 -38.12 -22.87
C GLY A 409 6.02 -39.51 -23.50
N SER A 410 5.51 -40.50 -22.76
CA SER A 410 5.44 -41.87 -23.23
C SER A 410 4.26 -42.67 -22.66
N ILE A 411 3.76 -43.60 -23.47
CA ILE A 411 2.87 -44.69 -23.04
C ILE A 411 3.73 -45.74 -22.33
N ARG A 412 3.26 -46.26 -21.19
CA ARG A 412 4.04 -47.15 -20.32
C ARG A 412 3.21 -48.36 -19.90
N ALA A 413 3.70 -49.55 -20.25
CA ALA A 413 3.01 -50.79 -19.93
C ALA A 413 3.08 -51.08 -18.43
N VAL A 414 1.92 -51.13 -17.77
CA VAL A 414 1.78 -51.43 -16.33
C VAL A 414 0.90 -52.68 -16.20
N PRO A 415 1.28 -53.72 -15.41
CA PRO A 415 0.42 -54.88 -15.17
C PRO A 415 -0.95 -54.50 -14.58
N LEU A 416 -1.90 -55.43 -14.59
CA LEU A 416 -3.17 -55.21 -13.90
C LEU A 416 -3.05 -55.62 -12.44
N ALA A 417 -3.61 -54.79 -11.55
CA ALA A 417 -3.70 -55.00 -10.10
C ALA A 417 -2.36 -55.03 -9.33
N GLU A 418 -1.32 -54.39 -9.84
CA GLU A 418 -0.01 -54.22 -9.18
C GLU A 418 0.46 -52.75 -9.30
N TRP A 419 1.17 -52.26 -8.28
CA TRP A 419 1.91 -50.99 -8.34
C TRP A 419 3.18 -51.18 -9.20
N GLN A 420 3.52 -50.19 -10.02
CA GLN A 420 4.78 -50.12 -10.77
C GLN A 420 5.29 -48.69 -10.88
N ASP A 421 6.60 -48.51 -10.73
CA ASP A 421 7.28 -47.26 -11.03
C ASP A 421 7.37 -47.02 -12.54
N VAL A 422 6.83 -45.88 -12.97
CA VAL A 422 6.80 -45.45 -14.36
C VAL A 422 7.67 -44.21 -14.53
N SER A 423 8.76 -44.32 -15.29
CA SER A 423 9.68 -43.20 -15.55
C SER A 423 9.84 -42.82 -17.03
N TYR A 424 10.15 -41.55 -17.28
CA TYR A 424 10.39 -40.98 -18.60
C TYR A 424 11.40 -39.82 -18.54
N THR A 425 12.49 -39.93 -19.31
CA THR A 425 13.54 -38.91 -19.39
C THR A 425 13.50 -38.18 -20.73
N ALA A 426 13.62 -36.85 -20.70
CA ALA A 426 13.62 -35.99 -21.88
C ALA A 426 14.49 -34.74 -21.70
N ALA A 427 15.10 -34.26 -22.80
CA ALA A 427 15.78 -32.97 -22.83
C ALA A 427 14.77 -31.82 -22.94
N ALA A 428 14.90 -30.82 -22.05
CA ALA A 428 14.14 -29.58 -22.13
C ALA A 428 14.57 -28.77 -23.37
N PRO A 429 13.65 -28.11 -24.09
CA PRO A 429 14.00 -27.16 -25.13
C PRO A 429 14.95 -26.07 -24.61
N PRO A 430 15.92 -25.57 -25.40
CA PRO A 430 16.86 -24.53 -24.95
C PRO A 430 16.20 -23.23 -24.46
N SER A 431 14.98 -22.93 -24.91
CA SER A 431 14.20 -21.75 -24.51
C SER A 431 13.20 -22.03 -23.37
N ALA A 432 13.28 -23.20 -22.72
CA ALA A 432 12.40 -23.53 -21.59
C ALA A 432 12.92 -22.89 -20.30
N ALA A 433 12.00 -22.28 -19.55
CA ALA A 433 12.24 -21.75 -18.20
C ALA A 433 11.36 -22.44 -17.14
N TYR A 434 10.26 -23.08 -17.55
CA TYR A 434 9.41 -23.87 -16.65
C TYR A 434 8.97 -25.20 -17.28
N ALA A 435 8.68 -26.18 -16.43
CA ALA A 435 8.12 -27.49 -16.79
C ALA A 435 6.94 -27.84 -15.88
N ALA A 436 5.99 -28.62 -16.39
CA ALA A 436 4.88 -29.18 -15.61
C ALA A 436 4.68 -30.67 -15.96
N VAL A 437 4.25 -31.46 -14.98
CA VAL A 437 4.02 -32.90 -15.13
C VAL A 437 2.57 -33.16 -15.48
N ILE A 438 2.30 -34.07 -16.41
CA ILE A 438 0.95 -34.53 -16.77
C ILE A 438 0.84 -36.03 -16.50
N LEU A 439 -0.21 -36.42 -15.78
CA LEU A 439 -0.61 -37.81 -15.54
C LEU A 439 -1.89 -38.09 -16.30
N PHE A 440 -1.94 -39.16 -17.11
CA PHE A 440 -2.92 -39.28 -18.18
C PHE A 440 -3.32 -40.72 -18.53
N THR A 441 -4.57 -40.88 -18.97
CA THR A 441 -5.11 -42.10 -19.59
C THR A 441 -6.04 -41.77 -20.78
N SER A 442 -6.22 -42.72 -21.71
CA SER A 442 -6.99 -42.51 -22.94
C SER A 442 -7.72 -43.75 -23.46
N MET A 443 -8.91 -43.55 -24.03
CA MET A 443 -9.60 -44.46 -24.96
C MET A 443 -9.93 -45.87 -24.42
N ALA A 444 -10.43 -45.91 -23.19
CA ALA A 444 -11.28 -46.97 -22.62
C ALA A 444 -11.84 -46.46 -21.27
N PRO A 445 -12.94 -47.04 -20.75
CA PRO A 445 -13.19 -47.00 -19.32
C PRO A 445 -11.95 -47.53 -18.58
N ALA A 446 -11.49 -46.81 -17.58
CA ALA A 446 -10.24 -47.07 -16.90
C ALA A 446 -10.36 -46.76 -15.41
N ASN A 447 -9.72 -47.57 -14.59
CA ASN A 447 -9.61 -47.35 -13.15
C ASN A 447 -8.14 -47.50 -12.78
N LEU A 448 -7.49 -46.39 -12.42
CA LEU A 448 -6.07 -46.39 -12.08
C LEU A 448 -5.73 -45.29 -11.06
N TYR A 449 -4.64 -45.51 -10.35
CA TYR A 449 -4.12 -44.64 -9.30
C TYR A 449 -2.69 -44.21 -9.65
N PHE A 450 -2.32 -42.98 -9.30
CA PHE A 450 -0.96 -42.46 -9.41
C PHE A 450 -0.49 -41.91 -8.06
N ASP A 451 0.81 -42.07 -7.79
CA ASP A 451 1.43 -41.66 -6.54
C ASP A 451 2.92 -41.32 -6.74
N ASP A 452 3.58 -40.79 -5.70
CA ASP A 452 5.04 -40.54 -5.60
C ASP A 452 5.65 -39.84 -6.82
N VAL A 453 5.04 -38.74 -7.27
CA VAL A 453 5.41 -38.08 -8.52
C VAL A 453 6.67 -37.21 -8.34
N THR A 454 7.74 -37.54 -9.07
CA THR A 454 9.00 -36.80 -9.04
C THR A 454 9.39 -36.28 -10.41
N LEU A 455 10.05 -35.12 -10.46
CA LEU A 455 10.69 -34.59 -11.66
C LEU A 455 12.10 -34.17 -11.28
N LYS A 456 13.10 -34.93 -11.71
CA LYS A 456 14.51 -34.69 -11.38
C LYS A 456 15.31 -34.20 -12.57
N SER A 457 16.30 -33.35 -12.34
CA SER A 457 17.28 -32.97 -13.37
C SER A 457 18.32 -34.09 -13.61
N ALA A 458 19.17 -33.92 -14.62
CA ALA A 458 20.28 -34.83 -14.89
C ALA A 458 21.38 -34.83 -13.81
N SER A 459 21.37 -33.86 -12.89
CA SER A 459 22.23 -33.80 -11.69
C SER A 459 21.55 -34.38 -10.44
N ASP A 460 20.43 -35.10 -10.59
CA ASP A 460 19.62 -35.71 -9.52
C ASP A 460 18.95 -34.70 -8.56
N GLU A 461 18.94 -33.43 -8.93
CA GLU A 461 18.21 -32.36 -8.22
C GLU A 461 16.71 -32.52 -8.43
N ASN A 462 15.93 -32.56 -7.35
CA ASN A 462 14.48 -32.74 -7.40
C ASN A 462 13.78 -31.38 -7.60
N MET A 463 12.92 -31.27 -8.61
CA MET A 463 12.13 -30.07 -8.84
C MET A 463 10.91 -30.06 -7.91
N PRO A 464 10.56 -28.92 -7.29
CA PRO A 464 9.55 -28.84 -6.23
C PRO A 464 8.13 -28.91 -6.79
N ILE A 465 7.67 -30.12 -7.13
CA ILE A 465 6.26 -30.38 -7.48
C ILE A 465 5.41 -30.23 -6.21
N THR A 466 4.39 -29.37 -6.26
CA THR A 466 3.41 -29.24 -5.17
C THR A 466 2.53 -30.48 -5.08
N ASN A 467 2.43 -31.06 -3.88
CA ASN A 467 1.66 -32.28 -3.57
C ASN A 467 1.96 -33.49 -4.49
N PRO A 468 3.19 -34.03 -4.47
CA PRO A 468 3.60 -35.09 -5.39
C PRO A 468 2.99 -36.47 -5.08
N GLY A 469 2.65 -36.73 -3.81
CA GLY A 469 1.98 -37.95 -3.35
C GLY A 469 0.47 -37.81 -3.15
N PHE A 470 -0.14 -36.73 -3.62
CA PHE A 470 -1.60 -36.50 -3.53
C PHE A 470 -2.20 -36.49 -2.11
N GLU A 471 -1.37 -36.35 -1.10
CA GLU A 471 -1.77 -36.31 0.31
C GLU A 471 -2.69 -35.12 0.64
N PRO A 472 -3.55 -35.24 1.67
CA PRO A 472 -4.38 -34.14 2.12
C PRO A 472 -3.49 -33.08 2.77
N ILE A 473 -3.20 -32.00 2.02
CA ILE A 473 -2.55 -30.83 2.60
C ILE A 473 -3.56 -30.11 3.48
N VAL A 474 -3.48 -30.35 4.78
CA VAL A 474 -4.26 -29.65 5.79
C VAL A 474 -3.82 -28.18 5.83
N SER A 475 -4.75 -27.25 5.66
CA SER A 475 -4.64 -25.93 6.27
C SER A 475 -5.27 -26.02 7.65
N SER A 476 -4.50 -25.80 8.70
CA SER A 476 -5.04 -25.79 10.05
C SER A 476 -5.63 -24.42 10.39
N SER A 477 -6.43 -24.37 11.45
CA SER A 477 -6.82 -23.13 12.14
C SER A 477 -5.62 -22.38 12.77
N SER A 478 -4.39 -22.91 12.69
CA SER A 478 -3.20 -22.42 13.38
C SER A 478 -2.07 -22.05 12.41
N PRO A 479 -1.79 -20.74 12.19
CA PRO A 479 -0.68 -20.28 11.35
C PRO A 479 0.69 -20.86 11.75
N ALA A 480 0.85 -21.32 12.98
CA ALA A 480 2.08 -21.96 13.47
C ALA A 480 2.29 -23.36 12.86
N ILE A 481 1.26 -24.20 12.77
CA ILE A 481 1.37 -25.55 12.16
C ILE A 481 1.67 -25.40 10.66
N ASP A 482 0.89 -24.58 9.97
CA ASP A 482 1.03 -24.35 8.53
C ASP A 482 2.44 -23.84 8.18
N THR A 483 2.99 -22.94 9.00
CA THR A 483 4.38 -22.45 8.83
C THR A 483 5.41 -23.54 9.10
N LEU A 484 5.24 -24.38 10.14
CA LEU A 484 6.16 -25.49 10.41
C LEU A 484 6.20 -26.48 9.23
N VAL A 485 5.03 -26.92 8.76
CA VAL A 485 4.91 -27.87 7.62
C VAL A 485 5.46 -27.25 6.34
N GLU A 486 5.09 -26.00 6.03
CA GLU A 486 5.57 -25.29 4.83
C GLU A 486 7.10 -25.22 4.78
N TYR A 487 7.75 -24.84 5.88
CA TYR A 487 9.19 -24.58 5.89
C TYR A 487 10.05 -25.82 6.11
N VAL A 488 9.57 -26.82 6.84
CA VAL A 488 10.22 -28.15 6.84
C VAL A 488 10.19 -28.71 5.43
N HIS A 489 9.05 -28.65 4.72
CA HIS A 489 8.96 -29.10 3.34
C HIS A 489 9.83 -28.28 2.38
N LYS A 490 9.83 -26.94 2.46
CA LYS A 490 10.73 -26.10 1.64
C LYS A 490 12.22 -26.38 1.90
N SER A 491 12.60 -26.76 3.12
CA SER A 491 14.00 -27.03 3.50
C SER A 491 14.45 -28.46 3.18
N THR A 492 13.56 -29.45 3.30
CA THR A 492 13.92 -30.88 3.26
C THR A 492 13.23 -31.70 2.17
N ASN A 493 12.36 -31.07 1.37
CA ASN A 493 11.46 -31.74 0.42
C ASN A 493 10.62 -32.87 1.08
N THR A 494 10.41 -32.80 2.39
CA THR A 494 9.69 -33.80 3.19
C THR A 494 8.45 -33.15 3.82
N LEU A 495 7.27 -33.74 3.62
CA LEU A 495 6.06 -33.36 4.35
C LEU A 495 6.03 -34.11 5.68
N LEU A 496 5.81 -33.40 6.80
CA LEU A 496 5.53 -34.02 8.08
C LEU A 496 4.02 -34.33 8.18
N PRO A 497 3.61 -35.55 8.55
CA PRO A 497 2.22 -35.87 8.82
C PRO A 497 1.65 -35.00 9.96
N VAL A 498 0.39 -34.61 9.84
CA VAL A 498 -0.36 -33.89 10.89
C VAL A 498 -1.56 -34.74 11.28
N LEU A 499 -1.60 -35.18 12.54
CA LEU A 499 -2.63 -36.05 13.11
C LEU A 499 -3.30 -35.33 14.29
N THR A 500 -4.62 -35.51 14.45
CA THR A 500 -5.25 -35.13 15.73
C THR A 500 -4.93 -36.16 16.82
N GLU A 501 -5.13 -35.83 18.10
CA GLU A 501 -4.93 -36.78 19.21
C GLU A 501 -5.74 -38.08 19.03
N ALA A 502 -7.00 -37.97 18.59
CA ALA A 502 -7.83 -39.14 18.30
C ALA A 502 -7.24 -40.03 17.17
N GLU A 503 -6.63 -39.43 16.15
CA GLU A 503 -6.00 -40.14 15.04
C GLU A 503 -4.68 -40.79 15.47
N TYR A 504 -3.80 -40.04 16.12
CA TYR A 504 -2.55 -40.54 16.69
C TYR A 504 -2.77 -41.75 17.61
N LEU A 505 -3.82 -41.72 18.45
CA LEU A 505 -4.20 -42.81 19.34
C LEU A 505 -4.87 -44.01 18.66
N SER A 506 -5.35 -43.87 17.42
CA SER A 506 -6.12 -44.92 16.72
C SER A 506 -5.44 -45.52 15.48
N GLU A 507 -4.56 -44.78 14.81
CA GLU A 507 -3.87 -45.22 13.60
C GLU A 507 -2.69 -46.19 13.88
N GLY A 508 -2.24 -46.27 15.14
CA GLY A 508 -1.19 -47.22 15.54
C GLY A 508 0.20 -46.84 15.01
N VAL A 509 0.51 -45.53 15.05
CA VAL A 509 1.82 -44.95 14.72
C VAL A 509 2.94 -45.71 15.43
N ASP A 510 4.07 -45.94 14.74
CA ASP A 510 5.22 -46.66 15.28
C ASP A 510 5.73 -45.96 16.56
N PRO A 511 5.83 -46.67 17.72
CA PRO A 511 6.30 -46.09 18.98
C PRO A 511 7.67 -45.41 18.94
N ASP A 512 8.53 -45.74 17.97
CA ASP A 512 9.84 -45.12 17.79
C ASP A 512 9.75 -43.79 17.00
N THR A 513 8.57 -43.42 16.48
CA THR A 513 8.35 -42.16 15.73
C THR A 513 8.36 -40.96 16.66
N ILE A 514 9.04 -39.88 16.27
CA ILE A 514 9.14 -38.69 17.10
C ILE A 514 7.84 -37.87 17.05
N VAL A 515 7.29 -37.50 18.21
CA VAL A 515 6.07 -36.68 18.28
C VAL A 515 6.43 -35.20 18.39
N ILE A 516 5.91 -34.35 17.52
CA ILE A 516 5.95 -32.89 17.68
C ILE A 516 4.59 -32.41 18.19
N ARG A 517 4.56 -31.81 19.39
CA ARG A 517 3.36 -31.15 19.94
C ARG A 517 3.53 -29.64 19.86
N LEU A 518 2.50 -28.93 19.40
CA LEU A 518 2.54 -27.49 19.18
C LEU A 518 1.24 -26.82 19.65
N GLY A 519 1.35 -25.77 20.45
CA GLY A 519 0.19 -25.00 20.91
C GLY A 519 0.47 -24.10 22.10
N THR A 520 -0.58 -23.72 22.83
CA THR A 520 -0.47 -23.07 24.14
C THR A 520 -0.29 -24.10 25.25
N ALA A 521 0.20 -23.69 26.42
CA ALA A 521 0.31 -24.51 27.63
C ALA A 521 -0.89 -25.46 27.83
N GLN A 522 -2.11 -24.91 27.78
CA GLN A 522 -3.36 -25.63 28.03
C GLN A 522 -3.68 -26.71 26.97
N SER A 523 -3.26 -26.49 25.71
CA SER A 523 -3.50 -27.43 24.59
C SER A 523 -2.43 -28.53 24.45
N VAL A 524 -1.25 -28.37 25.07
CA VAL A 524 -0.13 -29.33 24.89
C VAL A 524 0.35 -29.99 26.19
N SER A 525 0.04 -29.47 27.38
CA SER A 525 0.68 -29.96 28.59
C SER A 525 0.24 -31.36 28.99
N GLY A 526 -1.03 -31.75 28.82
CA GLY A 526 -1.50 -33.09 29.18
C GLY A 526 -1.27 -33.48 30.65
N ASN A 527 -1.01 -32.49 31.53
CA ASN A 527 -0.47 -32.61 32.90
C ASN A 527 1.04 -32.92 33.02
N ASP A 528 1.91 -32.44 32.11
CA ASP A 528 3.37 -32.38 32.28
C ASP A 528 3.76 -31.23 33.24
N PRO A 529 4.10 -31.52 34.52
CA PRO A 529 4.37 -30.47 35.50
C PRO A 529 5.72 -29.78 35.28
N ALA A 530 6.63 -30.38 34.50
CA ALA A 530 7.91 -29.75 34.16
C ALA A 530 7.69 -28.67 33.09
N LEU A 531 6.84 -28.94 32.10
CA LEU A 531 6.43 -27.94 31.11
C LEU A 531 5.67 -26.78 31.77
N ASP A 532 4.76 -27.06 32.70
CA ASP A 532 4.05 -26.02 33.46
C ASP A 532 5.05 -25.09 34.19
N VAL A 533 6.08 -25.65 34.85
CA VAL A 533 7.13 -24.87 35.53
C VAL A 533 7.95 -24.00 34.55
N LEU A 534 8.21 -24.48 33.33
CA LEU A 534 8.94 -23.71 32.31
C LEU A 534 8.12 -22.53 31.76
N LEU A 535 6.80 -22.67 31.68
CA LEU A 535 5.87 -21.67 31.16
C LEU A 535 5.41 -20.64 32.21
N VAL A 536 5.55 -20.92 33.51
CA VAL A 536 5.25 -19.97 34.58
C VAL A 536 6.08 -18.68 34.42
N GLY A 537 5.38 -17.54 34.55
CA GLY A 537 5.99 -16.20 34.55
C GLY A 537 6.52 -15.72 33.20
N LEU A 538 6.30 -16.48 32.12
CA LEU A 538 6.72 -16.13 30.77
C LEU A 538 5.81 -15.04 30.16
N ASN A 539 6.37 -14.11 29.40
CA ASN A 539 5.62 -13.17 28.58
C ASN A 539 4.65 -13.92 27.62
N ARG A 540 3.49 -13.33 27.34
CA ARG A 540 2.44 -13.86 26.43
C ARG A 540 2.92 -14.22 25.00
N ASP A 541 3.95 -13.53 24.51
CA ASP A 541 4.59 -13.76 23.21
C ASP A 541 5.84 -14.66 23.33
N GLY A 542 6.23 -15.05 24.55
CA GLY A 542 7.30 -15.99 24.83
C GLY A 542 6.89 -17.45 24.66
N PHE A 543 7.89 -18.31 24.53
CA PHE A 543 7.72 -19.73 24.27
C PHE A 543 8.78 -20.61 24.92
N VAL A 544 8.49 -21.92 24.91
CA VAL A 544 9.39 -23.00 25.29
C VAL A 544 9.46 -24.00 24.14
N ILE A 545 10.67 -24.37 23.70
CA ILE A 545 10.94 -25.58 22.92
C ILE A 545 11.55 -26.59 23.89
N TYR A 546 10.86 -27.69 24.14
CA TYR A 546 11.24 -28.73 25.10
C TYR A 546 11.41 -30.07 24.38
N PRO A 547 12.65 -30.44 24.02
CA PRO A 547 12.99 -31.77 23.53
C PRO A 547 12.96 -32.79 24.69
N GLN A 548 12.19 -33.85 24.52
CA GLN A 548 12.08 -35.03 25.39
C GLN A 548 12.53 -36.28 24.63
N GLU A 549 12.62 -37.45 25.28
CA GLU A 549 13.28 -38.65 24.72
C GLU A 549 12.84 -39.01 23.28
N HIS A 550 11.52 -39.07 23.03
CA HIS A 550 10.89 -39.34 21.72
C HIS A 550 9.89 -38.24 21.29
N GLN A 551 10.04 -37.01 21.78
CA GLN A 551 9.06 -35.94 21.58
C GLN A 551 9.72 -34.55 21.55
N VAL A 552 9.15 -33.60 20.82
CA VAL A 552 9.43 -32.16 20.93
C VAL A 552 8.13 -31.44 21.26
N VAL A 553 8.12 -30.66 22.34
CA VAL A 553 7.01 -29.73 22.62
C VAL A 553 7.43 -28.31 22.25
N ILE A 554 6.61 -27.62 21.46
CA ILE A 554 6.72 -26.19 21.17
C ILE A 554 5.50 -25.52 21.81
N ALA A 555 5.69 -24.92 22.99
CA ALA A 555 4.61 -24.35 23.80
C ALA A 555 4.74 -22.84 23.93
N GLY A 556 3.69 -22.10 23.57
CA GLY A 556 3.58 -20.67 23.86
C GLY A 556 2.85 -20.39 25.18
N ALA A 557 3.18 -19.27 25.82
CA ALA A 557 2.34 -18.70 26.88
C ALA A 557 0.97 -18.26 26.33
N GLY A 558 0.92 -17.84 25.07
CA GLY A 558 -0.29 -17.64 24.26
C GLY A 558 -0.09 -18.11 22.82
N VAL A 559 -1.09 -17.88 21.96
CA VAL A 559 -1.07 -18.28 20.54
C VAL A 559 0.11 -17.63 19.79
N TRP A 560 0.41 -16.37 20.08
CA TRP A 560 1.56 -15.66 19.51
C TRP A 560 2.90 -16.19 20.00
N GLY A 561 2.99 -16.62 21.26
CA GLY A 561 4.12 -17.41 21.75
C GLY A 561 4.33 -18.69 20.93
N ALA A 562 3.27 -19.44 20.64
CA ALA A 562 3.38 -20.68 19.86
C ALA A 562 3.86 -20.41 18.41
N VAL A 563 3.38 -19.33 17.79
CA VAL A 563 3.88 -18.83 16.48
C VAL A 563 5.37 -18.48 16.56
N ASN A 564 5.78 -17.70 17.57
CA ASN A 564 7.17 -17.31 17.76
C ASN A 564 8.08 -18.53 18.02
N GLY A 565 7.60 -19.53 18.76
CA GLY A 565 8.31 -20.77 19.01
C GLY A 565 8.54 -21.61 17.76
N VAL A 566 7.57 -21.67 16.83
CA VAL A 566 7.78 -22.28 15.51
C VAL A 566 8.78 -21.48 14.68
N ASN A 567 8.67 -20.15 14.67
CA ASN A 567 9.60 -19.30 13.92
C ASN A 567 11.03 -19.50 14.43
N ASN A 568 11.26 -19.47 15.75
CA ASN A 568 12.57 -19.75 16.36
C ASN A 568 13.04 -21.18 16.07
N PHE A 569 12.17 -22.19 16.15
CA PHE A 569 12.50 -23.58 15.78
C PHE A 569 13.02 -23.67 14.34
N LEU A 570 12.37 -23.00 13.39
CA LEU A 570 12.79 -22.95 11.99
C LEU A 570 14.08 -22.15 11.79
N GLU A 571 14.24 -21.02 12.48
CA GLU A 571 15.47 -20.22 12.44
C GLU A 571 16.68 -20.99 13.03
N ARG A 572 16.46 -21.77 14.09
CA ARG A 572 17.48 -22.47 14.88
C ARG A 572 17.88 -23.82 14.25
N TYR A 573 16.92 -24.64 13.86
CA TYR A 573 17.18 -26.02 13.41
C TYR A 573 17.15 -26.20 11.89
N ALA A 574 16.22 -25.55 11.18
CA ALA A 574 16.22 -25.54 9.70
C ALA A 574 17.15 -24.44 9.14
N GLY A 575 17.45 -23.39 9.91
CA GLY A 575 18.31 -22.28 9.50
C GLY A 575 17.61 -21.26 8.61
N VAL A 576 16.27 -21.22 8.61
CA VAL A 576 15.46 -20.29 7.82
C VAL A 576 15.73 -18.83 8.23
N ARG A 577 15.63 -17.88 7.29
CA ARG A 577 15.58 -16.43 7.60
C ARG A 577 14.56 -15.72 6.70
N TRP A 578 13.87 -14.74 7.26
CA TRP A 578 12.91 -13.88 6.55
C TRP A 578 13.48 -12.47 6.41
N LEU A 579 14.34 -12.29 5.41
CA LEU A 579 15.17 -11.09 5.23
C LEU A 579 14.34 -9.90 4.75
N MET A 580 13.40 -10.14 3.83
CA MET A 580 12.52 -9.15 3.20
C MET A 580 11.11 -9.75 2.95
N PRO A 581 10.09 -8.93 2.62
CA PRO A 581 8.77 -9.41 2.23
C PRO A 581 8.75 -10.18 0.91
N GLY A 582 7.80 -11.12 0.77
CA GLY A 582 7.55 -11.86 -0.46
C GLY A 582 8.54 -13.00 -0.74
N PRO A 583 8.33 -13.75 -1.85
CA PRO A 583 8.96 -15.05 -2.09
C PRO A 583 10.47 -14.99 -2.36
N ASP A 584 11.01 -13.82 -2.70
CA ASP A 584 12.46 -13.64 -2.88
C ASP A 584 13.14 -13.16 -1.59
N GLY A 585 12.39 -12.70 -0.60
CA GLY A 585 12.91 -12.35 0.74
C GLY A 585 13.10 -13.53 1.70
N GLU A 586 12.67 -14.75 1.33
CA GLU A 586 12.77 -15.97 2.16
C GLU A 586 14.06 -16.75 1.89
N ASP A 587 14.98 -16.81 2.86
CA ASP A 587 16.16 -17.68 2.81
C ASP A 587 15.87 -19.03 3.48
N VAL A 588 15.85 -20.11 2.69
CA VAL A 588 15.51 -21.46 3.17
C VAL A 588 16.60 -22.45 2.73
N PRO A 589 17.57 -22.76 3.60
CA PRO A 589 18.62 -23.73 3.30
C PRO A 589 18.06 -25.12 2.97
N GLN A 590 18.59 -25.74 1.92
CA GLN A 590 18.28 -27.13 1.58
C GLN A 590 19.03 -28.10 2.50
N ARG A 591 18.36 -29.13 3.02
CA ARG A 591 18.89 -30.12 3.96
C ARG A 591 18.34 -31.51 3.67
N SER A 592 19.16 -32.55 3.75
CA SER A 592 18.71 -33.95 3.75
C SER A 592 18.05 -34.38 5.06
N ASP A 593 18.45 -33.73 6.16
CA ASP A 593 18.11 -34.12 7.52
C ASP A 593 17.79 -32.88 8.37
N LEU A 594 16.82 -33.02 9.28
CA LEU A 594 16.46 -31.98 10.24
C LEU A 594 16.70 -32.51 11.66
N LEU A 595 17.76 -32.01 12.29
CA LEU A 595 18.21 -32.44 13.61
C LEU A 595 17.87 -31.39 14.67
N VAL A 596 17.19 -31.82 15.73
CA VAL A 596 16.84 -30.96 16.88
C VAL A 596 17.72 -31.32 18.07
N ALA A 597 18.42 -30.33 18.61
CA ALA A 597 19.26 -30.48 19.80
C ALA A 597 18.42 -30.85 21.03
N ARG A 598 19.05 -31.34 22.11
CA ARG A 598 18.34 -31.74 23.34
C ARG A 598 18.17 -30.61 24.36
N ASP A 599 18.75 -29.45 24.09
CA ASP A 599 18.69 -28.29 24.97
C ASP A 599 17.28 -27.69 25.00
N ILE A 600 16.81 -27.34 26.21
CA ILE A 600 15.55 -26.63 26.39
C ILE A 600 15.75 -25.16 26.00
N VAL A 601 14.95 -24.67 25.06
CA VAL A 601 14.89 -23.25 24.71
C VAL A 601 13.72 -22.64 25.46
N ARG A 602 13.96 -21.58 26.24
CA ARG A 602 12.93 -20.72 26.85
C ARG A 602 13.29 -19.28 26.53
N GLU A 603 12.46 -18.62 25.71
CA GLU A 603 12.72 -17.25 25.24
C GLU A 603 11.46 -16.40 25.36
N GLU A 604 11.66 -15.10 25.59
CA GLU A 604 10.63 -14.08 25.65
C GLU A 604 11.20 -12.73 25.17
N PRO A 605 10.38 -11.85 24.56
CA PRO A 605 10.86 -10.57 24.05
C PRO A 605 11.17 -9.58 25.17
N ALA A 606 12.24 -8.79 25.00
CA ALA A 606 12.62 -7.70 25.91
C ALA A 606 11.60 -6.53 25.97
N PHE A 607 10.78 -6.37 24.93
CA PHE A 607 9.69 -5.39 24.87
C PHE A 607 8.35 -6.12 24.71
N ASP A 608 7.39 -5.91 25.61
CA ASP A 608 6.09 -6.60 25.64
C ASP A 608 5.20 -6.30 24.42
N PHE A 609 5.38 -5.12 23.83
CA PHE A 609 4.67 -4.65 22.65
C PHE A 609 5.67 -4.12 21.61
N ARG A 610 5.67 -4.72 20.42
CA ARG A 610 6.55 -4.42 19.28
C ARG A 610 5.70 -4.31 18.01
N VAL A 611 5.61 -3.14 17.39
CA VAL A 611 4.82 -2.92 16.16
C VAL A 611 5.54 -1.98 15.21
N PHE A 612 5.60 -2.34 13.93
CA PHE A 612 5.96 -1.41 12.85
C PHE A 612 4.72 -1.00 12.06
N SER A 613 4.50 0.30 11.88
CA SER A 613 3.51 0.83 10.94
C SER A 613 4.14 1.02 9.56
N PRO A 614 3.42 0.70 8.46
CA PRO A 614 2.02 0.22 8.37
C PRO A 614 1.87 -1.31 8.34
N LEU A 615 2.81 -2.07 8.94
CA LEU A 615 2.87 -3.54 8.90
C LEU A 615 1.89 -4.16 9.89
N HIS A 616 0.61 -3.82 9.73
CA HIS A 616 -0.48 -4.19 10.65
C HIS A 616 -1.74 -4.72 9.92
N ALA A 617 -1.61 -5.21 8.69
CA ALA A 617 -2.73 -5.73 7.90
C ALA A 617 -3.44 -6.91 8.59
N LYS A 618 -4.78 -7.00 8.51
CA LYS A 618 -5.53 -8.15 9.02
C LYS A 618 -5.06 -9.43 8.31
N PRO A 619 -4.99 -10.58 8.99
CA PRO A 619 -5.04 -11.88 8.33
C PRO A 619 -6.37 -11.97 7.56
N ASN A 620 -6.32 -11.82 6.24
CA ASN A 620 -7.47 -11.98 5.34
C ASN A 620 -7.02 -12.69 4.05
N ASN A 621 -7.90 -13.44 3.40
CA ASN A 621 -7.53 -14.40 2.33
C ASN A 621 -7.25 -13.77 0.95
N SER A 622 -7.06 -12.44 0.88
CA SER A 622 -6.47 -11.78 -0.30
C SER A 622 -4.96 -12.06 -0.39
N VAL A 623 -4.34 -11.69 -1.52
CA VAL A 623 -2.87 -11.52 -1.63
C VAL A 623 -2.59 -10.08 -2.06
N SER A 624 -1.78 -9.36 -1.29
CA SER A 624 -1.46 -7.94 -1.45
C SER A 624 -0.13 -7.61 -0.78
N VAL A 625 0.55 -6.57 -1.26
CA VAL A 625 1.86 -6.12 -0.75
C VAL A 625 1.86 -5.93 0.78
N TRP A 626 0.79 -5.37 1.34
CA TRP A 626 0.62 -5.16 2.78
C TRP A 626 0.61 -6.43 3.61
N GLN A 627 0.03 -7.52 3.08
CA GLN A 627 -0.01 -8.80 3.78
C GLN A 627 1.35 -9.49 3.74
N GLU A 628 2.10 -9.37 2.64
CA GLU A 628 3.45 -9.93 2.58
C GLU A 628 4.40 -9.20 3.54
N GLN A 629 4.26 -7.88 3.68
CA GLN A 629 4.96 -7.09 4.70
C GLN A 629 4.53 -7.46 6.13
N TYR A 630 3.23 -7.71 6.36
CA TYR A 630 2.71 -8.19 7.65
C TYR A 630 3.19 -9.61 8.00
N LYS A 631 3.19 -10.55 7.04
CA LYS A 631 3.74 -11.91 7.22
C LYS A 631 5.22 -11.86 7.59
N TRP A 632 5.99 -11.01 6.91
CA TRP A 632 7.40 -10.77 7.26
C TRP A 632 7.55 -10.28 8.71
N ALA A 633 6.67 -9.38 9.17
CA ALA A 633 6.71 -8.85 10.53
C ALA A 633 6.41 -9.96 11.57
N GLN A 634 5.34 -10.72 11.36
CA GLN A 634 4.96 -11.88 12.19
C GLN A 634 6.09 -12.92 12.27
N ARG A 635 6.70 -13.25 11.13
CA ARG A 635 7.80 -14.22 11.04
C ARG A 635 9.08 -13.76 11.76
N ASN A 636 9.28 -12.45 11.90
CA ASN A 636 10.36 -11.85 12.68
C ASN A 636 9.95 -11.42 14.10
N GLY A 637 8.89 -12.01 14.68
CA GLY A 637 8.54 -11.82 16.10
C GLY A 637 7.76 -10.53 16.44
N MET A 638 7.29 -9.79 15.43
CA MET A 638 6.47 -8.59 15.60
C MET A 638 4.98 -8.95 15.60
N GLN A 639 4.22 -8.52 16.60
CA GLN A 639 2.85 -9.01 16.83
C GLN A 639 1.74 -8.28 16.02
N GLY A 640 2.06 -7.13 15.41
CA GLY A 640 1.07 -6.20 14.84
C GLY A 640 0.06 -5.61 15.85
N PHE A 641 -1.00 -4.98 15.35
CA PHE A 641 -2.05 -4.40 16.21
C PHE A 641 -3.08 -5.41 16.75
N TYR A 642 -3.12 -6.66 16.26
CA TYR A 642 -4.15 -7.65 16.63
C TYR A 642 -4.05 -8.17 18.06
N ASN A 643 -2.85 -8.10 18.65
CA ASN A 643 -2.59 -8.49 20.03
C ASN A 643 -2.07 -7.30 20.85
N ALA A 644 -2.44 -6.06 20.53
CA ALA A 644 -1.98 -4.89 21.30
C ALA A 644 -2.48 -5.00 22.76
N PRO A 645 -1.59 -5.02 23.78
CA PRO A 645 -2.01 -5.00 25.18
C PRO A 645 -2.51 -3.61 25.57
N ILE A 646 -2.05 -2.59 24.84
CA ILE A 646 -2.28 -1.18 25.10
C ILE A 646 -2.72 -0.45 23.82
N SER A 647 -3.77 0.36 23.96
CA SER A 647 -4.30 1.24 22.92
C SER A 647 -3.94 2.67 23.28
N PHE A 648 -3.29 3.41 22.37
CA PHE A 648 -2.67 4.71 22.69
C PHE A 648 -2.82 5.79 21.61
N HIS A 649 -3.18 5.41 20.37
CA HIS A 649 -3.19 6.31 19.21
C HIS A 649 -4.37 7.31 19.23
N HIS A 650 -4.32 8.34 18.36
CA HIS A 650 -5.38 9.35 18.20
C HIS A 650 -6.80 8.76 18.21
N ASN A 651 -7.64 9.19 19.17
CA ASN A 651 -8.95 8.57 19.41
C ASN A 651 -10.06 9.53 19.89
N MET A 652 -9.80 10.82 20.13
CA MET A 652 -10.84 11.74 20.62
C MET A 652 -12.03 11.87 19.66
N TYR A 653 -11.84 11.70 18.34
CA TYR A 653 -12.92 11.69 17.36
C TYR A 653 -13.91 10.52 17.51
N ASN A 654 -13.48 9.38 18.09
CA ASN A 654 -14.37 8.25 18.43
C ASN A 654 -15.01 8.42 19.80
N LEU A 655 -14.34 9.10 20.72
CA LEU A 655 -14.81 9.35 22.09
C LEU A 655 -15.80 10.53 22.16
N PHE A 656 -15.65 11.49 21.24
CA PHE A 656 -16.52 12.66 21.07
C PHE A 656 -17.04 12.76 19.62
N PRO A 657 -17.80 11.76 19.13
CA PRO A 657 -18.26 11.72 17.75
C PRO A 657 -19.15 12.92 17.43
N ILE A 658 -18.73 13.69 16.42
CA ILE A 658 -19.36 14.96 16.01
C ILE A 658 -20.85 14.75 15.65
N SER A 659 -21.20 13.60 15.09
CA SER A 659 -22.59 13.23 14.78
C SER A 659 -23.51 13.08 15.99
N LYS A 660 -22.95 12.89 17.19
CA LYS A 660 -23.66 12.82 18.47
C LYS A 660 -23.51 14.12 19.23
N TYR A 661 -22.30 14.40 19.71
CA TYR A 661 -22.04 15.52 20.61
C TYR A 661 -21.99 16.87 19.92
N GLY A 662 -21.68 16.93 18.62
CA GLY A 662 -21.73 18.20 17.87
C GLY A 662 -23.14 18.82 17.79
N VAL A 663 -24.19 18.03 18.00
CA VAL A 663 -25.58 18.52 18.04
C VAL A 663 -26.06 18.73 19.47
N SER A 664 -25.76 17.81 20.40
CA SER A 664 -26.27 17.87 21.78
C SER A 664 -25.42 18.72 22.72
N ASN A 665 -24.11 18.81 22.47
CA ASN A 665 -23.09 19.38 23.34
C ASN A 665 -22.03 20.14 22.52
N PRO A 666 -22.41 21.17 21.74
CA PRO A 666 -21.46 21.96 20.96
C PRO A 666 -20.34 22.57 21.82
N GLU A 667 -20.59 22.82 23.11
CA GLU A 667 -19.63 23.28 24.12
C GLU A 667 -18.51 22.28 24.47
N PHE A 668 -18.52 21.07 23.90
CA PHE A 668 -17.38 20.15 23.96
C PHE A 668 -16.29 20.49 22.93
N TYR A 669 -16.59 21.35 21.96
CA TYR A 669 -15.69 21.69 20.85
C TYR A 669 -15.18 23.14 20.97
N PRO A 670 -14.01 23.47 20.38
CA PRO A 670 -13.43 24.80 20.46
C PRO A 670 -14.42 25.92 20.07
N ASN A 671 -14.53 26.93 20.94
CA ASN A 671 -15.47 28.05 20.82
C ASN A 671 -16.96 27.69 20.75
N GLY A 672 -17.35 26.46 21.11
CA GLY A 672 -18.72 25.97 20.93
C GLY A 672 -19.07 25.65 19.47
N ILE A 673 -18.06 25.43 18.61
CA ILE A 673 -18.23 25.20 17.17
C ILE A 673 -17.75 23.78 16.83
N PRO A 674 -18.66 22.83 16.57
CA PRO A 674 -18.29 21.50 16.11
C PRO A 674 -17.54 21.55 14.76
N PRO A 675 -16.49 20.74 14.58
CA PRO A 675 -15.82 20.58 13.28
C PRO A 675 -16.74 19.96 12.21
N ALA A 676 -16.24 19.86 10.97
CA ALA A 676 -16.93 19.10 9.92
C ALA A 676 -17.14 17.64 10.35
N ALA A 677 -18.29 17.05 10.00
CA ALA A 677 -18.76 15.76 10.55
C ALA A 677 -17.83 14.55 10.34
N ASN A 678 -16.86 14.64 9.43
CA ASN A 678 -15.85 13.63 9.13
C ASN A 678 -14.42 14.08 9.52
N SER A 679 -14.25 15.15 10.29
CA SER A 679 -12.94 15.65 10.71
C SER A 679 -12.40 14.85 11.90
N ILE A 680 -11.25 14.22 11.71
CA ILE A 680 -10.55 13.39 12.72
C ILE A 680 -9.29 14.05 13.30
N GLN A 681 -8.97 15.27 12.86
CA GLN A 681 -7.71 15.98 13.15
C GLN A 681 -7.93 17.50 13.26
N GLY A 682 -6.98 18.21 13.88
CA GLY A 682 -6.96 19.68 13.99
C GLY A 682 -7.94 20.27 15.00
N TRP A 683 -8.47 19.45 15.91
CA TRP A 683 -9.35 19.87 16.99
C TRP A 683 -9.23 18.91 18.18
N GLN A 684 -9.36 19.42 19.40
CA GLN A 684 -9.46 18.62 20.61
C GLN A 684 -10.76 18.94 21.36
N PRO A 685 -11.31 18.02 22.16
CA PRO A 685 -12.37 18.34 23.11
C PRO A 685 -11.90 19.42 24.11
N CYS A 686 -12.80 20.28 24.57
CA CYS A 686 -12.52 21.21 25.67
C CYS A 686 -12.46 20.43 27.00
N PHE A 687 -11.30 19.87 27.35
CA PHE A 687 -11.08 19.07 28.56
C PHE A 687 -11.37 19.84 29.87
N SER A 688 -11.34 21.17 29.83
CA SER A 688 -11.76 22.06 30.92
C SER A 688 -13.27 22.03 31.20
N ASN A 689 -14.10 21.52 30.29
CA ASN A 689 -15.52 21.33 30.50
C ASN A 689 -15.77 19.98 31.24
N PRO A 690 -16.27 19.98 32.50
CA PRO A 690 -16.40 18.76 33.30
C PRO A 690 -17.36 17.73 32.71
N ASP A 691 -18.35 18.15 31.92
CA ASP A 691 -19.33 17.25 31.31
C ASP A 691 -18.70 16.33 30.25
N THR A 692 -17.51 16.68 29.74
CA THR A 692 -16.73 15.79 28.85
C THR A 692 -16.24 14.52 29.55
N ILE A 693 -16.08 14.54 30.88
CA ILE A 693 -15.69 13.37 31.68
C ILE A 693 -16.85 12.35 31.69
N GLU A 694 -18.08 12.81 31.90
CA GLU A 694 -19.28 11.96 31.86
C GLU A 694 -19.47 11.32 30.48
N ALA A 695 -19.30 12.12 29.41
CA ALA A 695 -19.39 11.65 28.04
C ALA A 695 -18.34 10.56 27.74
N ALA A 696 -17.08 10.82 28.07
CA ALA A 696 -15.99 9.87 27.85
C ALA A 696 -16.15 8.57 28.65
N VAL A 697 -16.48 8.66 29.94
CA VAL A 697 -16.74 7.47 30.78
C VAL A 697 -17.90 6.65 30.20
N THR A 698 -18.96 7.30 29.73
CA THR A 698 -20.12 6.60 29.11
C THR A 698 -19.71 5.80 27.86
N GLU A 699 -18.98 6.42 26.93
CA GLU A 699 -18.56 5.75 25.69
C GLU A 699 -17.52 4.64 25.94
N ILE A 700 -16.61 4.82 26.91
CA ILE A 700 -15.60 3.80 27.25
C ILE A 700 -16.24 2.59 27.95
N LEU A 701 -17.21 2.81 28.85
CA LEU A 701 -17.96 1.72 29.46
C LEU A 701 -18.76 0.94 28.41
N ALA A 702 -19.44 1.63 27.48
CA ALA A 702 -20.14 0.98 26.37
C ALA A 702 -19.18 0.22 25.44
N TYR A 703 -17.97 0.74 25.20
CA TYR A 703 -16.94 0.04 24.44
C TYR A 703 -16.52 -1.28 25.13
N PHE A 704 -16.21 -1.27 26.43
CA PHE A 704 -15.80 -2.49 27.14
C PHE A 704 -16.95 -3.48 27.35
N GLU A 705 -18.20 -3.00 27.47
CA GLU A 705 -19.39 -3.86 27.47
C GLU A 705 -19.56 -4.59 26.13
N ALA A 706 -19.36 -3.88 25.01
CA ALA A 706 -19.41 -4.47 23.67
C ALA A 706 -18.17 -5.33 23.32
N ASN A 707 -17.02 -5.08 23.97
CA ASN A 707 -15.73 -5.71 23.68
C ASN A 707 -15.08 -6.24 24.98
N PRO A 708 -15.65 -7.25 25.66
CA PRO A 708 -15.19 -7.69 26.98
C PRO A 708 -13.75 -8.23 26.99
N ASN A 709 -13.28 -8.74 25.84
CA ASN A 709 -11.92 -9.25 25.65
C ASN A 709 -10.87 -8.15 25.43
N SER A 710 -11.28 -6.89 25.20
CA SER A 710 -10.32 -5.78 25.08
C SER A 710 -9.61 -5.53 26.41
N GLN A 711 -8.30 -5.40 26.37
CA GLN A 711 -7.46 -5.14 27.54
C GLN A 711 -7.29 -3.64 27.83
N SER A 712 -7.52 -2.79 26.82
CA SER A 712 -7.20 -1.36 26.90
C SER A 712 -8.09 -0.47 26.04
N TYR A 713 -8.03 0.84 26.29
CA TYR A 713 -8.67 1.88 25.49
C TYR A 713 -7.73 3.09 25.31
N SER A 714 -7.79 3.73 24.14
CA SER A 714 -6.94 4.91 23.88
C SER A 714 -7.58 6.21 24.35
N LEU A 715 -6.79 7.00 25.09
CA LEU A 715 -7.10 8.39 25.45
C LEU A 715 -6.27 9.40 24.63
N GLY A 716 -5.56 8.95 23.59
CA GLY A 716 -4.78 9.79 22.69
C GLY A 716 -5.61 10.92 22.06
N THR A 717 -5.11 12.15 22.18
CA THR A 717 -5.60 13.35 21.50
C THR A 717 -5.70 13.14 19.99
N ASN A 718 -6.56 13.87 19.28
CA ASN A 718 -6.59 13.83 17.82
C ASN A 718 -5.25 14.31 17.24
N ASP A 719 -4.97 14.01 15.97
CA ASP A 719 -3.77 14.55 15.31
C ASP A 719 -3.86 16.09 15.18
N GLY A 720 -2.73 16.77 15.34
CA GLY A 720 -2.62 18.23 15.40
C GLY A 720 -3.08 18.88 16.71
N ASN A 721 -2.98 20.22 16.73
CA ASN A 721 -3.40 21.05 17.87
C ASN A 721 -4.92 21.33 17.85
N GLY A 722 -5.38 22.32 18.62
CA GLY A 722 -6.79 22.73 18.70
C GLY A 722 -7.44 22.51 20.07
N PHE A 723 -6.66 22.61 21.15
CA PHE A 723 -7.14 22.66 22.52
C PHE A 723 -7.92 23.95 22.81
N CYS A 724 -8.85 23.90 23.76
CA CYS A 724 -9.55 25.09 24.25
C CYS A 724 -8.74 25.83 25.34
N GLU A 725 -7.79 25.10 25.94
CA GLU A 725 -6.90 25.50 27.01
C GLU A 725 -5.61 26.13 26.46
N SER A 726 -5.15 27.24 27.06
CA SER A 726 -3.86 27.85 26.68
C SER A 726 -2.63 27.09 27.18
N ASP A 727 -2.80 26.29 28.23
CA ASP A 727 -1.84 25.28 28.70
C ASP A 727 -2.64 24.00 28.99
N PRO A 728 -2.70 23.04 28.05
CA PRO A 728 -3.58 21.89 28.17
C PRO A 728 -3.05 20.82 29.15
N VAL A 729 -1.74 20.77 29.41
CA VAL A 729 -1.08 19.73 30.22
C VAL A 729 -1.79 19.45 31.56
N PRO A 730 -1.93 20.41 32.49
CA PRO A 730 -2.57 20.13 33.78
C PRO A 730 -4.06 19.80 33.67
N VAL A 731 -4.75 20.30 32.64
CA VAL A 731 -6.19 20.09 32.46
C VAL A 731 -6.46 18.71 31.88
N TYR A 732 -5.78 18.36 30.79
CA TYR A 732 -5.90 17.07 30.10
C TYR A 732 -5.50 15.90 31.00
N PHE A 733 -4.38 15.99 31.73
CA PHE A 733 -3.98 14.88 32.60
C PHE A 733 -4.87 14.71 33.84
N ASN A 734 -5.45 15.79 34.35
CA ASN A 734 -6.46 15.72 35.40
C ASN A 734 -7.80 15.15 34.88
N TRP A 735 -8.13 15.41 33.61
CA TRP A 735 -9.26 14.78 32.93
C TRP A 735 -9.01 13.27 32.71
N VAL A 736 -7.81 12.88 32.25
CA VAL A 736 -7.39 11.47 32.08
C VAL A 736 -7.54 10.70 33.38
N ASN A 737 -6.99 11.20 34.50
CA ASN A 737 -7.11 10.53 35.80
C ASN A 737 -8.58 10.31 36.20
N GLN A 738 -9.43 11.34 36.08
CA GLN A 738 -10.85 11.23 36.45
C GLN A 738 -11.64 10.26 35.56
N VAL A 739 -11.35 10.21 34.25
CA VAL A 739 -11.96 9.23 33.34
C VAL A 739 -11.54 7.81 33.73
N VAL A 740 -10.23 7.60 33.90
CA VAL A 740 -9.66 6.27 34.21
C VAL A 740 -10.13 5.75 35.56
N GLU A 741 -10.07 6.56 36.62
CA GLU A 741 -10.52 6.18 37.97
C GLU A 741 -11.99 5.72 38.00
N ARG A 742 -12.84 6.29 37.14
CA ARG A 742 -14.26 5.95 37.05
C ARG A 742 -14.52 4.71 36.20
N VAL A 743 -13.78 4.51 35.11
CA VAL A 743 -13.88 3.27 34.32
C VAL A 743 -13.36 2.08 35.13
N LEU A 744 -12.27 2.25 35.89
CA LEU A 744 -11.69 1.21 36.76
C LEU A 744 -12.60 0.79 37.92
N GLN A 745 -13.60 1.59 38.31
CA GLN A 745 -14.63 1.17 39.27
C GLN A 745 -15.55 0.07 38.72
N VAL A 746 -15.64 -0.06 37.39
CA VAL A 746 -16.41 -1.10 36.70
C VAL A 746 -15.49 -2.19 36.14
N TYR A 747 -14.38 -1.81 35.52
CA TYR A 747 -13.42 -2.71 34.87
C TYR A 747 -11.99 -2.50 35.43
N PRO A 748 -11.66 -3.05 36.61
CA PRO A 748 -10.41 -2.76 37.34
C PRO A 748 -9.12 -3.35 36.71
N ASP A 749 -9.25 -4.15 35.66
CA ASP A 749 -8.18 -4.84 34.93
C ASP A 749 -7.65 -4.07 33.72
N LYS A 750 -8.33 -2.99 33.29
CA LYS A 750 -8.04 -2.33 32.01
C LYS A 750 -6.90 -1.31 32.07
N TRP A 751 -6.25 -1.12 30.93
CA TRP A 751 -5.16 -0.17 30.72
C TRP A 751 -5.52 0.95 29.74
N PHE A 752 -4.83 2.08 29.84
CA PHE A 752 -5.10 3.27 29.02
C PHE A 752 -3.80 3.86 28.49
N GLY A 753 -3.75 4.17 27.20
CA GLY A 753 -2.58 4.78 26.58
C GLY A 753 -2.91 6.12 25.96
N PHE A 754 -1.89 6.97 25.79
CA PHE A 754 -1.96 8.20 25.02
C PHE A 754 -0.60 8.55 24.42
N LEU A 755 -0.58 9.40 23.40
CA LEU A 755 0.63 9.95 22.79
C LEU A 755 1.10 11.20 23.54
N VAL A 756 2.36 11.23 23.97
CA VAL A 756 3.05 12.47 24.40
C VAL A 756 3.42 13.21 23.13
N TYR A 757 2.56 14.15 22.71
CA TYR A 757 2.57 14.70 21.36
C TYR A 757 2.04 16.14 21.32
N GLN A 758 2.68 17.00 20.52
CA GLN A 758 2.30 18.41 20.35
C GLN A 758 2.20 19.13 21.72
N ALA A 759 1.11 19.85 22.01
CA ALA A 759 0.97 20.65 23.24
C ALA A 759 0.84 19.84 24.55
N ILE A 760 0.88 18.50 24.52
CA ILE A 760 0.98 17.63 25.70
C ILE A 760 2.33 16.89 25.73
N ASP A 761 3.40 17.65 25.55
CA ASP A 761 4.80 17.22 25.44
C ASP A 761 5.47 16.82 26.78
N ARG A 762 5.02 17.41 27.90
CA ARG A 762 5.64 17.27 29.23
C ARG A 762 4.72 16.64 30.28
N PRO A 763 5.28 16.01 31.33
CA PRO A 763 4.48 15.47 32.42
C PRO A 763 3.71 16.55 33.21
N PRO A 764 2.56 16.20 33.81
CA PRO A 764 1.87 17.04 34.79
C PRO A 764 2.67 17.14 36.11
N SER A 765 2.33 18.11 36.96
CA SER A 765 2.94 18.27 38.30
C SER A 765 2.33 17.37 39.39
N PHE A 766 1.62 16.31 38.98
CA PHE A 766 0.90 15.38 39.85
C PHE A 766 0.94 13.97 39.24
N PRO A 767 0.85 12.89 40.04
CA PRO A 767 0.92 11.53 39.52
C PRO A 767 -0.26 11.20 38.59
N LEU A 768 0.03 10.44 37.54
CA LEU A 768 -0.98 9.78 36.72
C LEU A 768 -1.49 8.52 37.42
N ASN A 769 -2.68 8.07 37.01
CA ASN A 769 -3.22 6.80 37.46
C ASN A 769 -2.29 5.64 37.03
N PRO A 770 -1.95 4.67 37.91
CA PRO A 770 -1.06 3.55 37.59
C PRO A 770 -1.45 2.67 36.39
N ARG A 771 -2.68 2.78 35.88
CA ARG A 771 -3.14 2.09 34.65
C ARG A 771 -2.92 2.88 33.36
N VAL A 772 -2.18 3.98 33.42
CA VAL A 772 -1.96 4.90 32.29
C VAL A 772 -0.51 4.84 31.80
N ILE A 773 -0.33 4.62 30.49
CA ILE A 773 0.97 4.48 29.84
C ILE A 773 1.16 5.60 28.79
N PRO A 774 2.05 6.59 29.04
CA PRO A 774 2.43 7.57 28.03
C PRO A 774 3.32 6.93 26.95
N PHE A 775 3.06 7.26 25.68
CA PHE A 775 3.90 6.92 24.54
C PHE A 775 4.72 8.14 24.11
N ILE A 776 6.02 8.15 24.39
CA ILE A 776 6.95 9.26 24.08
C ILE A 776 7.29 9.24 22.59
N THR A 777 6.74 10.20 21.84
CA THR A 777 6.94 10.32 20.38
C THR A 777 8.23 11.06 20.06
N LYS A 778 9.19 10.39 19.41
CA LYS A 778 10.45 11.00 18.97
C LYS A 778 11.09 10.23 17.80
N ASP A 779 11.66 10.93 16.84
CA ASP A 779 12.63 10.37 15.91
C ASP A 779 14.00 10.36 16.59
N ARG A 780 14.40 9.20 17.11
CA ARG A 780 15.65 9.06 17.89
C ARG A 780 16.91 9.04 17.01
N THR A 781 16.82 9.36 15.71
CA THR A 781 17.99 9.88 14.97
C THR A 781 18.45 11.24 15.49
N ALA A 782 17.56 12.00 16.14
CA ALA A 782 17.91 13.22 16.87
C ALA A 782 18.97 12.99 17.99
N TRP A 783 19.17 11.75 18.45
CA TRP A 783 20.16 11.41 19.48
C TRP A 783 21.61 11.34 18.96
N LEU A 784 21.83 11.63 17.68
CA LEU A 784 23.15 11.98 17.14
C LEU A 784 23.62 13.34 17.71
N ASP A 785 22.69 14.24 18.04
CA ASP A 785 22.98 15.42 18.86
C ASP A 785 23.02 15.02 20.36
N SER A 786 24.16 15.29 21.01
CA SER A 786 24.38 14.88 22.40
C SER A 786 23.54 15.65 23.42
N ASP A 787 23.24 16.91 23.13
CA ASP A 787 22.49 17.79 24.04
C ASP A 787 21.00 17.44 23.98
N GLN A 788 20.48 17.17 22.78
CA GLN A 788 19.14 16.63 22.58
C GLN A 788 18.99 15.24 23.19
N LYS A 789 19.98 14.35 23.04
CA LYS A 789 19.98 13.05 23.71
C LYS A 789 19.92 13.20 25.24
N ALA A 790 20.68 14.14 25.80
CA ALA A 790 20.65 14.42 27.24
C ALA A 790 19.28 14.96 27.70
N GLN A 791 18.68 15.86 26.90
CA GLN A 791 17.35 16.44 27.17
C GLN A 791 16.24 15.38 27.09
N ASP A 792 16.16 14.61 26.01
CA ASP A 792 15.12 13.57 25.83
C ASP A 792 15.19 12.50 26.95
N LEU A 793 16.39 12.17 27.44
CA LEU A 793 16.58 11.25 28.56
C LEU A 793 16.17 11.86 29.92
N ALA A 794 16.34 13.17 30.10
CA ALA A 794 15.84 13.88 31.29
C ALA A 794 14.32 14.03 31.27
N ASP A 795 13.72 14.19 30.09
CA ASP A 795 12.26 14.22 29.91
C ASP A 795 11.66 12.83 30.14
N HIS A 796 12.31 11.75 29.67
CA HIS A 796 11.96 10.37 30.02
C HIS A 796 11.95 10.13 31.53
N ASP A 797 13.01 10.56 32.23
CA ASP A 797 13.12 10.39 33.68
C ASP A 797 12.02 11.19 34.41
N SER A 798 11.69 12.38 33.91
CA SER A 798 10.61 13.23 34.42
C SER A 798 9.22 12.59 34.23
N TRP A 799 9.01 11.81 33.16
CA TRP A 799 7.79 11.00 33.00
C TRP A 799 7.71 9.86 34.02
N LEU A 800 8.83 9.22 34.37
CA LEU A 800 8.88 8.18 35.40
C LEU A 800 8.67 8.71 36.84
N GLU A 801 8.77 10.02 37.08
CA GLU A 801 8.35 10.61 38.37
C GLU A 801 6.83 10.60 38.57
N VAL A 802 6.04 10.52 37.48
CA VAL A 802 4.57 10.64 37.51
C VAL A 802 3.82 9.40 37.04
N THR A 803 4.47 8.41 36.42
CA THR A 803 3.88 7.11 36.06
C THR A 803 4.80 5.93 36.39
N GLN A 804 4.24 4.73 36.47
CA GLN A 804 4.99 3.49 36.79
C GLN A 804 5.78 2.93 35.60
N GLN A 805 5.39 3.26 34.37
CA GLN A 805 6.02 2.77 33.15
C GLN A 805 5.75 3.71 31.98
N VAL A 806 6.67 3.75 31.01
CA VAL A 806 6.54 4.53 29.78
C VAL A 806 6.73 3.62 28.56
N ALA A 807 6.20 4.05 27.43
CA ALA A 807 6.35 3.40 26.13
C ALA A 807 6.97 4.37 25.12
N TYR A 808 7.60 3.85 24.07
CA TYR A 808 8.18 4.66 23.00
C TYR A 808 7.35 4.58 21.72
N TYR A 809 7.32 5.71 21.02
CA TYR A 809 6.81 5.86 19.67
C TYR A 809 7.97 6.43 18.82
N ASP A 810 8.47 5.65 17.85
CA ASP A 810 9.71 5.93 17.11
C ASP A 810 9.46 6.17 15.61
N TYR A 811 9.95 7.28 15.08
CA TYR A 811 9.78 7.62 13.65
C TYR A 811 10.95 7.14 12.79
N ILE A 812 11.02 5.82 12.52
CA ILE A 812 12.12 5.17 11.78
C ILE A 812 11.91 5.11 10.26
N TYR A 813 11.08 6.02 9.73
CA TYR A 813 10.68 6.19 8.33
C TYR A 813 11.76 5.83 7.30
N GLY A 814 11.37 5.04 6.29
CA GLY A 814 12.19 4.75 5.12
C GLY A 814 11.70 5.35 3.79
N SER A 815 10.39 5.36 3.56
CA SER A 815 9.75 6.16 2.50
C SER A 815 9.08 7.39 3.13
N PRO A 816 9.06 8.57 2.49
CA PRO A 816 9.49 8.92 1.12
C PRO A 816 10.99 9.30 0.95
N TYR A 817 11.90 8.93 1.87
CA TYR A 817 13.32 9.31 1.74
C TYR A 817 13.94 8.83 0.41
N LEU A 818 14.78 9.70 -0.17
CA LEU A 818 15.25 9.63 -1.55
C LEU A 818 16.64 8.97 -1.72
N VAL A 819 17.25 8.57 -0.61
CA VAL A 819 18.42 7.70 -0.48
C VAL A 819 18.16 6.73 0.69
N PRO A 820 18.83 5.58 0.83
CA PRO A 820 18.45 4.57 1.83
C PRO A 820 18.75 5.07 3.26
N ARG A 821 17.73 5.23 4.10
CA ARG A 821 17.85 5.84 5.44
C ARG A 821 18.21 4.81 6.50
N VAL A 822 19.50 4.46 6.55
CA VAL A 822 20.07 3.39 7.41
C VAL A 822 20.92 3.96 8.55
N TYR A 823 20.79 3.37 9.74
CA TYR A 823 21.52 3.72 10.98
C TYR A 823 21.43 2.58 12.04
N PRO A 824 21.65 1.29 11.68
CA PRO A 824 21.45 0.15 12.58
C PRO A 824 22.23 0.23 13.91
N HIS A 825 23.42 0.84 13.94
CA HIS A 825 24.22 0.96 15.17
C HIS A 825 23.54 1.88 16.19
N LEU A 826 23.04 3.03 15.72
CA LEU A 826 22.25 3.95 16.54
C LEU A 826 20.96 3.30 17.04
N MET A 827 20.31 2.46 16.23
CA MET A 827 19.11 1.73 16.65
C MET A 827 19.41 0.74 17.79
N ALA A 828 20.53 0.02 17.72
CA ALA A 828 20.95 -0.90 18.79
C ALA A 828 21.20 -0.17 20.11
N ASP A 829 21.89 0.97 20.08
CA ASP A 829 22.09 1.80 21.27
C ASP A 829 20.77 2.39 21.80
N ASN A 830 19.90 2.87 20.93
CA ASN A 830 18.61 3.44 21.32
C ASN A 830 17.71 2.39 22.01
N PHE A 831 17.63 1.16 21.48
CA PHE A 831 16.84 0.09 22.08
C PHE A 831 17.47 -0.45 23.37
N ARG A 832 18.81 -0.55 23.45
CA ARG A 832 19.51 -0.90 24.70
C ARG A 832 19.26 0.14 25.80
N ILE A 833 19.31 1.43 25.47
CA ILE A 833 19.00 2.52 26.41
C ILE A 833 17.53 2.47 26.83
N ALA A 834 16.60 2.23 25.90
CA ALA A 834 15.17 2.13 26.18
C ALA A 834 14.87 0.98 27.17
N HIS A 835 15.36 -0.22 26.88
CA HIS A 835 15.20 -1.40 27.73
C HIS A 835 15.79 -1.18 29.13
N ASN A 836 17.03 -0.69 29.21
CA ASN A 836 17.72 -0.42 30.48
C ASN A 836 17.09 0.72 31.30
N ARG A 837 16.22 1.54 30.70
CA ARG A 837 15.43 2.60 31.37
C ARG A 837 13.95 2.22 31.55
N GLY A 838 13.60 0.94 31.42
CA GLY A 838 12.26 0.41 31.75
C GLY A 838 11.18 0.71 30.71
N VAL A 839 11.54 0.97 29.44
CA VAL A 839 10.56 1.05 28.35
C VAL A 839 10.03 -0.34 28.05
N THR A 840 8.76 -0.60 28.35
CA THR A 840 8.14 -1.93 28.19
C THR A 840 7.48 -2.14 26.83
N SER A 841 7.37 -1.10 26.00
CA SER A 841 6.57 -1.12 24.77
C SER A 841 7.11 -0.14 23.75
N LEU A 842 7.22 -0.58 22.49
CA LEU A 842 7.71 0.21 21.37
C LEU A 842 6.83 0.03 20.12
N TYR A 843 6.27 1.15 19.67
CA TYR A 843 5.68 1.28 18.33
C TYR A 843 6.63 2.10 17.47
N ALA A 844 6.78 1.78 16.19
CA ALA A 844 7.55 2.61 15.28
C ALA A 844 6.86 2.81 13.92
N GLU A 845 6.91 4.04 13.41
CA GLU A 845 6.54 4.37 12.04
C GLU A 845 7.71 4.02 11.12
N LEU A 846 7.63 2.87 10.46
CA LEU A 846 8.67 2.37 9.57
C LEU A 846 8.45 2.82 8.14
N TYR A 847 7.20 2.73 7.63
CA TYR A 847 6.83 3.04 6.24
C TYR A 847 7.91 2.63 5.24
N PRO A 848 8.26 1.32 5.21
CA PRO A 848 9.55 0.86 4.75
C PRO A 848 9.84 1.19 3.30
N ASN A 849 11.11 1.43 3.02
CA ASN A 849 11.68 1.32 1.69
C ASN A 849 12.69 0.17 1.75
N TRP A 850 12.36 -1.03 1.26
CA TRP A 850 13.20 -2.21 1.54
C TRP A 850 14.57 -2.19 0.83
N GLY A 851 14.84 -1.18 -0.02
CA GLY A 851 16.21 -0.84 -0.44
C GLY A 851 17.15 -0.43 0.71
N GLU A 852 16.61 -0.12 1.89
CA GLU A 852 17.34 0.07 3.15
C GLU A 852 17.87 -1.24 3.77
N GLY A 853 17.59 -2.38 3.14
CA GLY A 853 18.18 -3.68 3.46
C GLY A 853 17.93 -4.12 4.89
N ALA A 854 19.01 -4.30 5.66
CA ALA A 854 18.97 -4.94 6.96
C ALA A 854 18.20 -4.16 8.04
N LYS A 855 17.98 -2.84 7.89
CA LYS A 855 17.43 -1.95 8.95
C LYS A 855 16.22 -2.54 9.68
N ALA A 856 15.17 -2.90 8.94
CA ALA A 856 13.93 -3.40 9.54
C ALA A 856 14.11 -4.78 10.21
N TRP A 857 14.96 -5.64 9.63
CA TRP A 857 15.23 -6.98 10.17
C TRP A 857 16.06 -6.91 11.46
N VAL A 858 17.15 -6.14 11.45
CA VAL A 858 17.99 -5.86 12.62
C VAL A 858 17.14 -5.24 13.74
N ALA A 859 16.28 -4.27 13.42
CA ALA A 859 15.38 -3.67 14.40
C ALA A 859 14.42 -4.70 15.02
N ALA A 860 13.83 -5.60 14.23
CA ALA A 860 12.95 -6.64 14.75
C ALA A 860 13.70 -7.62 15.69
N LYS A 861 14.96 -7.97 15.38
CA LYS A 861 15.79 -8.81 16.26
C LYS A 861 16.18 -8.09 17.56
N LEU A 862 16.56 -6.82 17.50
CA LEU A 862 16.91 -6.02 18.68
C LEU A 862 15.71 -5.69 19.59
N LEU A 863 14.49 -5.68 19.04
CA LEU A 863 13.26 -5.59 19.84
C LEU A 863 12.88 -6.94 20.50
N TRP A 864 13.48 -8.05 20.08
CA TRP A 864 13.42 -9.31 20.83
C TRP A 864 14.50 -9.35 21.91
N ASP A 865 15.75 -9.03 21.55
CA ASP A 865 16.90 -8.95 22.46
C ASP A 865 17.83 -7.78 22.08
N PRO A 866 17.88 -6.69 22.87
CA PRO A 866 18.69 -5.49 22.57
C PRO A 866 20.19 -5.67 22.87
N GLU A 867 20.59 -6.79 23.48
CA GLU A 867 22.00 -7.10 23.74
C GLU A 867 22.65 -7.95 22.62
N LEU A 868 21.90 -8.26 21.56
CA LEU A 868 22.45 -8.87 20.35
C LEU A 868 23.51 -7.96 19.71
N ASN A 869 24.63 -8.56 19.29
CA ASN A 869 25.68 -7.86 18.56
C ASN A 869 25.18 -7.47 17.16
N VAL A 870 25.14 -6.16 16.88
CA VAL A 870 24.61 -5.60 15.63
C VAL A 870 25.48 -5.96 14.42
N ASP A 871 26.80 -5.97 14.53
CA ASP A 871 27.72 -6.37 13.45
C ASP A 871 27.44 -7.81 12.99
N ALA A 872 27.23 -8.73 13.93
CA ALA A 872 26.94 -10.13 13.67
C ALA A 872 25.57 -10.32 13.01
N LEU A 873 24.57 -9.51 13.38
CA LEU A 873 23.27 -9.49 12.71
C LEU A 873 23.40 -8.95 11.27
N LEU A 874 24.15 -7.86 11.05
CA LEU A 874 24.39 -7.30 9.73
C LEU A 874 25.14 -8.30 8.83
N GLN A 875 26.22 -8.91 9.33
CA GLN A 875 27.00 -9.95 8.65
C GLN A 875 26.18 -11.21 8.32
N GLU A 876 25.30 -11.67 9.23
CA GLU A 876 24.33 -12.71 8.87
C GLU A 876 23.41 -12.20 7.74
N TRP A 877 22.79 -11.02 7.88
CA TRP A 877 21.86 -10.53 6.87
C TRP A 877 22.52 -10.40 5.48
N TYR A 878 23.71 -9.82 5.36
CA TYR A 878 24.42 -9.70 4.07
C TYR A 878 24.77 -11.08 3.47
N SER A 879 25.35 -11.98 4.27
CA SER A 879 25.74 -13.31 3.80
C SER A 879 24.56 -14.20 3.40
N ARG A 880 23.40 -14.06 4.07
CA ARG A 880 22.15 -14.74 3.67
C ARG A 880 21.47 -14.06 2.48
N ALA A 881 21.53 -12.72 2.40
CA ALA A 881 20.91 -11.96 1.33
C ALA A 881 21.58 -12.20 -0.02
N VAL A 882 22.91 -12.16 -0.10
CA VAL A 882 23.64 -12.19 -1.39
C VAL A 882 24.72 -13.26 -1.49
N GLY A 883 25.04 -13.95 -0.39
CA GLY A 883 26.09 -14.98 -0.35
C GLY A 883 27.45 -14.42 0.05
N ALA A 884 28.31 -15.27 0.60
CA ALA A 884 29.57 -14.86 1.24
C ALA A 884 30.57 -14.12 0.32
N ALA A 885 30.49 -14.30 -1.01
CA ALA A 885 31.35 -13.60 -1.97
C ALA A 885 30.86 -12.18 -2.30
N ALA A 886 29.55 -11.93 -2.20
CA ALA A 886 28.94 -10.63 -2.44
C ALA A 886 28.75 -9.79 -1.16
N ALA A 887 28.69 -10.45 0.01
CA ALA A 887 28.39 -9.81 1.28
C ALA A 887 29.29 -8.61 1.64
N PRO A 888 30.63 -8.63 1.47
CA PRO A 888 31.47 -7.47 1.79
C PRO A 888 31.13 -6.22 0.97
N TYR A 889 30.82 -6.37 -0.33
CA TYR A 889 30.43 -5.22 -1.15
C TYR A 889 29.05 -4.65 -0.76
N LEU A 890 28.18 -5.48 -0.17
CA LEU A 890 26.88 -5.03 0.35
C LEU A 890 26.99 -4.37 1.72
N GLU A 891 27.94 -4.84 2.54
CA GLU A 891 28.37 -4.20 3.78
C GLU A 891 28.95 -2.82 3.50
N ASP A 892 29.97 -2.71 2.64
CA ASP A 892 30.58 -1.44 2.20
C ASP A 892 29.51 -0.43 1.72
N TYR A 893 28.49 -0.91 0.99
CA TYR A 893 27.40 -0.07 0.48
C TYR A 893 26.52 0.49 1.61
N TYR A 894 26.14 -0.32 2.58
CA TYR A 894 25.31 0.14 3.70
C TYR A 894 26.10 0.91 4.75
N GLU A 895 27.37 0.60 4.98
CA GLU A 895 28.27 1.39 5.84
C GLU A 895 28.42 2.82 5.28
N HIS A 896 28.65 2.95 3.97
CA HIS A 896 28.73 4.24 3.29
C HIS A 896 27.48 5.12 3.50
N TRP A 897 26.28 4.52 3.42
CA TRP A 897 25.03 5.24 3.69
C TRP A 897 24.78 5.48 5.18
N GLU A 898 25.20 4.59 6.08
CA GLU A 898 25.11 4.84 7.53
C GLU A 898 26.00 6.03 7.92
N GLN A 899 27.26 6.08 7.47
CA GLN A 899 28.16 7.23 7.63
C GLN A 899 27.55 8.53 7.08
N PHE A 900 26.90 8.49 5.91
CA PHE A 900 26.16 9.66 5.40
C PHE A 900 25.10 10.15 6.40
N TRP A 901 24.24 9.26 6.92
CA TRP A 901 23.16 9.66 7.82
C TRP A 901 23.62 10.04 9.23
N THR A 902 24.74 9.50 9.70
CA THR A 902 25.24 9.74 11.06
C THR A 902 26.28 10.86 11.14
N GLU A 903 26.96 11.21 10.05
CA GLU A 903 28.05 12.20 10.04
C GLU A 903 27.83 13.40 9.09
N ARG A 904 27.14 13.23 7.95
CA ARG A 904 26.97 14.30 6.94
C ARG A 904 25.58 14.93 6.96
N ALA A 905 24.52 14.12 6.95
CA ALA A 905 23.14 14.61 6.90
C ALA A 905 22.75 15.44 8.13
N ILE A 906 23.47 15.30 9.24
CA ILE A 906 23.25 16.08 10.47
C ILE A 906 23.77 17.51 10.42
N GLU A 907 24.67 17.84 9.49
CA GLU A 907 25.19 19.20 9.27
C GLU A 907 24.25 20.03 8.38
N GLU A 908 23.31 19.38 7.69
CA GLU A 908 22.36 20.03 6.79
C GLU A 908 21.18 20.66 7.54
N PRO A 909 20.59 21.77 7.04
CA PRO A 909 19.38 22.38 7.61
C PRO A 909 18.14 21.47 7.66
N TRP A 910 18.22 20.27 7.06
CA TRP A 910 17.24 19.20 7.20
C TRP A 910 17.18 18.62 8.62
N PHE A 911 18.31 18.55 9.34
CA PHE A 911 18.39 17.90 10.64
C PHE A 911 17.86 18.82 11.74
N LEU A 912 16.78 18.39 12.39
CA LEU A 912 16.04 19.14 13.39
C LEU A 912 16.04 18.36 14.72
N PRO A 913 17.12 18.40 15.53
CA PRO A 913 17.19 17.61 16.75
C PRO A 913 16.06 17.93 17.74
N GLY A 914 15.66 19.20 17.85
CA GLY A 914 14.54 19.65 18.68
C GLY A 914 13.14 19.27 18.17
N ALA A 915 12.99 18.71 16.96
CA ALA A 915 11.69 18.31 16.43
C ALA A 915 11.19 16.98 17.05
N ILE A 916 9.89 16.72 16.89
CA ILE A 916 9.30 15.41 17.19
C ILE A 916 9.76 14.37 16.16
N TYR A 917 9.89 14.75 14.89
CA TYR A 917 10.38 13.88 13.81
C TYR A 917 11.21 14.64 12.77
N GLN A 918 12.13 13.95 12.09
CA GLN A 918 12.88 14.54 10.98
C GLN A 918 11.98 14.70 9.75
N THR A 919 12.10 15.82 9.04
CA THR A 919 11.18 16.16 7.96
C THR A 919 11.38 15.26 6.73
N PHE A 920 10.38 14.43 6.45
CA PHE A 920 10.39 13.53 5.29
C PHE A 920 9.98 14.21 3.98
N HIS A 921 9.42 15.42 4.02
CA HIS A 921 8.97 16.14 2.82
C HIS A 921 9.97 17.20 2.34
N ASN A 922 11.04 17.47 3.09
CA ASN A 922 12.12 18.36 2.66
C ASN A 922 13.33 17.53 2.18
N PRO A 923 13.75 17.64 0.91
CA PRO A 923 14.87 16.86 0.37
C PRO A 923 16.25 17.47 0.64
N SER A 924 16.39 18.56 1.42
CA SER A 924 17.66 19.31 1.51
C SER A 924 18.87 18.54 2.05
N TYR A 925 18.69 17.37 2.68
CA TYR A 925 19.81 16.45 2.95
C TYR A 925 20.53 15.97 1.67
N LEU A 926 19.91 16.08 0.49
CA LEU A 926 20.51 15.75 -0.79
C LEU A 926 21.58 16.76 -1.26
N GLU A 927 21.69 17.95 -0.66
CA GLU A 927 22.80 18.87 -0.93
C GLU A 927 24.14 18.28 -0.43
N ALA A 928 24.11 17.50 0.65
CA ALA A 928 25.28 16.76 1.18
C ALA A 928 25.61 15.46 0.41
N VAL A 929 24.78 15.05 -0.56
CA VAL A 929 25.02 13.85 -1.39
C VAL A 929 25.74 14.24 -2.68
N THR A 930 26.86 13.57 -2.93
CA THR A 930 27.77 13.84 -4.04
C THR A 930 27.57 12.86 -5.20
N ALA A 931 28.07 13.21 -6.38
CA ALA A 931 28.16 12.28 -7.51
C ALA A 931 29.08 11.08 -7.21
N GLU A 932 30.07 11.23 -6.31
CA GLU A 932 30.96 10.15 -5.88
C GLU A 932 30.22 9.10 -5.04
N ASP A 933 29.31 9.52 -4.14
CA ASP A 933 28.47 8.61 -3.35
C ASP A 933 27.64 7.67 -4.25
N ILE A 934 27.10 8.22 -5.35
CA ILE A 934 26.34 7.47 -6.36
C ILE A 934 27.24 6.55 -7.18
N ALA A 935 28.44 7.00 -7.56
CA ALA A 935 29.40 6.18 -8.30
C ALA A 935 29.93 4.99 -7.46
N ILE A 936 30.25 5.23 -6.19
CA ILE A 936 30.63 4.20 -5.21
C ILE A 936 29.48 3.21 -5.04
N SER A 937 28.27 3.72 -4.76
CA SER A 937 27.07 2.88 -4.56
C SER A 937 26.77 1.98 -5.76
N ARG A 938 26.83 2.53 -6.97
CA ARG A 938 26.66 1.76 -8.22
C ARG A 938 27.73 0.68 -8.34
N GLY A 939 29.00 1.04 -8.19
CA GLY A 939 30.12 0.10 -8.34
C GLY A 939 30.04 -1.07 -7.36
N LEU A 940 29.70 -0.78 -6.10
CA LEU A 940 29.50 -1.80 -5.06
C LEU A 940 28.33 -2.72 -5.39
N LEU A 941 27.15 -2.18 -5.71
CA LEU A 941 25.99 -3.01 -6.06
C LEU A 941 26.17 -3.79 -7.36
N GLU A 942 26.96 -3.30 -8.32
CA GLU A 942 27.37 -4.08 -9.49
C GLU A 942 28.26 -5.26 -9.10
N GLN A 943 29.17 -5.11 -8.12
CA GLN A 943 29.89 -6.25 -7.54
C GLN A 943 28.98 -7.20 -6.77
N VAL A 944 27.99 -6.70 -6.01
CA VAL A 944 27.00 -7.53 -5.32
C VAL A 944 26.22 -8.39 -6.32
N VAL A 945 25.74 -7.79 -7.41
CA VAL A 945 25.04 -8.51 -8.49
C VAL A 945 25.95 -9.49 -9.21
N ALA A 946 27.22 -9.16 -9.44
CA ALA A 946 28.16 -10.04 -10.17
C ALA A 946 28.69 -11.23 -9.33
N ASN A 947 28.72 -11.10 -7.99
CA ASN A 947 29.26 -12.11 -7.08
C ASN A 947 28.19 -12.85 -6.25
N ALA A 948 26.90 -12.59 -6.51
CA ALA A 948 25.80 -13.24 -5.81
C ALA A 948 25.80 -14.76 -6.05
N GLY A 949 25.54 -15.54 -5.00
CA GLY A 949 25.73 -17.00 -5.02
C GLY A 949 24.63 -17.79 -5.74
N THR A 950 23.52 -18.03 -5.04
CA THR A 950 22.38 -18.82 -5.55
C THR A 950 21.41 -17.96 -6.37
N ASP A 951 20.53 -18.58 -7.18
CA ASP A 951 19.47 -17.87 -7.92
C ASP A 951 18.61 -16.97 -7.01
N LYS A 952 18.37 -17.37 -5.76
CA LYS A 952 17.64 -16.57 -4.77
C LYS A 952 18.46 -15.39 -4.24
N GLN A 953 19.76 -15.57 -4.04
CA GLN A 953 20.68 -14.48 -3.70
C GLN A 953 20.84 -13.49 -4.86
N GLN A 954 20.91 -14.00 -6.09
CA GLN A 954 20.92 -13.21 -7.32
C GLN A 954 19.63 -12.40 -7.49
N ALA A 955 18.46 -12.98 -7.18
CA ALA A 955 17.19 -12.27 -7.20
C ALA A 955 17.17 -11.10 -6.20
N ARG A 956 17.67 -11.32 -4.96
CA ARG A 956 17.81 -10.26 -3.95
C ARG A 956 18.78 -9.17 -4.38
N ALA A 957 19.96 -9.53 -4.89
CA ALA A 957 20.94 -8.57 -5.39
C ALA A 957 20.36 -7.67 -6.49
N ASN A 958 19.61 -8.24 -7.44
CA ASN A 958 18.90 -7.47 -8.47
C ASN A 958 17.77 -6.59 -7.91
N LEU A 959 17.08 -7.04 -6.86
CA LEU A 959 16.06 -6.23 -6.18
C LEU A 959 16.67 -5.02 -5.48
N LEU A 960 17.79 -5.20 -4.77
CA LEU A 960 18.53 -4.11 -4.11
C LEU A 960 19.13 -3.14 -5.13
N MET A 961 19.71 -3.63 -6.24
CA MET A 961 20.13 -2.79 -7.37
C MET A 961 18.97 -1.96 -7.92
N LYS A 962 17.79 -2.57 -8.11
CA LYS A 962 16.61 -1.85 -8.62
C LYS A 962 16.05 -0.81 -7.63
N ALA A 963 16.18 -1.04 -6.33
CA ALA A 963 15.89 -0.03 -5.32
C ALA A 963 16.90 1.13 -5.39
N PHE A 964 18.19 0.82 -5.58
CA PHE A 964 19.23 1.83 -5.79
C PHE A 964 19.03 2.65 -7.07
N GLU A 965 18.56 2.06 -8.17
CA GLU A 965 18.23 2.82 -9.39
C GLU A 965 17.20 3.94 -9.15
N TYR A 966 16.36 3.84 -8.10
CA TYR A 966 15.46 4.91 -7.68
C TYR A 966 16.18 6.00 -6.87
N TYR A 967 17.11 5.62 -5.98
CA TYR A 967 17.95 6.55 -5.23
C TYR A 967 18.88 7.34 -6.16
N GLU A 968 19.60 6.64 -7.03
CA GLU A 968 20.41 7.20 -8.12
C GLU A 968 19.59 8.19 -8.96
N ALA A 969 18.42 7.78 -9.47
CA ALA A 969 17.57 8.65 -10.27
C ALA A 969 17.03 9.86 -9.49
N SER A 970 16.95 9.77 -8.16
CA SER A 970 16.58 10.89 -7.30
C SER A 970 17.73 11.88 -7.15
N VAL A 971 18.93 11.42 -6.82
CA VAL A 971 20.11 12.29 -6.64
C VAL A 971 20.55 12.89 -7.98
N LEU A 972 20.71 12.08 -9.03
CA LEU A 972 21.12 12.53 -10.37
C LEU A 972 20.06 13.38 -11.10
N SER A 973 18.89 13.62 -10.50
CA SER A 973 17.93 14.61 -11.00
C SER A 973 17.69 15.78 -10.05
N TYR A 974 18.28 15.76 -8.84
CA TYR A 974 18.04 16.79 -7.83
C TYR A 974 18.64 18.13 -8.31
N PRO A 975 17.86 19.22 -8.32
CA PRO A 975 18.37 20.54 -8.72
C PRO A 975 19.16 21.17 -7.57
N GLN A 976 20.38 20.67 -7.34
CA GLN A 976 21.31 21.15 -6.31
C GLN A 976 21.50 22.67 -6.38
N ALA A 977 21.67 23.27 -5.20
CA ALA A 977 21.92 24.70 -5.08
C ALA A 977 23.34 25.04 -5.55
N ASN A 978 23.45 26.00 -6.46
CA ASN A 978 24.73 26.56 -6.91
C ASN A 978 24.87 28.01 -6.43
N GLU A 979 26.09 28.42 -6.09
CA GLU A 979 26.41 29.84 -5.85
C GLU A 979 26.51 30.61 -7.18
N PRO A 980 26.05 31.88 -7.26
CA PRO A 980 26.22 32.69 -8.45
C PRO A 980 27.70 32.80 -8.87
N PRO A 981 28.03 32.67 -10.17
CA PRO A 981 29.43 32.58 -10.60
C PRO A 981 30.17 33.92 -10.38
N ALA A 982 31.18 33.89 -9.52
CA ALA A 982 31.93 35.09 -9.11
C ALA A 982 32.81 35.70 -10.22
N ASP A 983 33.21 34.90 -11.21
CA ASP A 983 34.04 35.34 -12.34
C ASP A 983 33.76 34.53 -13.62
N THR A 984 34.48 34.86 -14.70
CA THR A 984 34.30 34.23 -16.02
C THR A 984 34.70 32.76 -16.04
N ALA A 985 35.65 32.33 -15.20
CA ALA A 985 36.04 30.93 -15.12
C ALA A 985 34.96 30.11 -14.43
N ALA A 986 34.42 30.61 -13.30
CA ALA A 986 33.28 30.00 -12.62
C ALA A 986 32.04 29.93 -13.53
N ALA A 987 31.73 31.01 -14.25
CA ALA A 987 30.59 31.04 -15.17
C ALA A 987 30.73 30.08 -16.37
N LEU A 988 31.95 29.85 -16.86
CA LEU A 988 32.21 28.85 -17.89
C LEU A 988 32.04 27.42 -17.36
N VAL A 989 32.52 27.12 -16.15
CA VAL A 989 32.31 25.79 -15.53
C VAL A 989 30.82 25.52 -15.34
N LEU A 990 30.09 26.44 -14.71
CA LEU A 990 28.64 26.33 -14.49
C LEU A 990 27.86 26.18 -15.81
N LEU A 991 28.29 26.84 -16.90
CA LEU A 991 27.66 26.70 -18.21
C LEU A 991 27.85 25.28 -18.79
N GLU A 992 29.07 24.75 -18.77
CA GLU A 992 29.35 23.41 -19.31
C GLU A 992 28.62 22.35 -18.49
N GLU A 993 28.69 22.42 -17.15
CA GLU A 993 28.00 21.49 -16.24
C GLU A 993 26.47 21.56 -16.37
N ALA A 994 25.90 22.75 -16.51
CA ALA A 994 24.46 22.92 -16.71
C ALA A 994 24.02 22.27 -18.03
N VAL A 995 24.76 22.50 -19.13
CA VAL A 995 24.45 22.06 -20.49
C VAL A 995 24.66 20.55 -20.66
N ASP A 996 25.82 20.03 -20.27
CA ASP A 996 26.20 18.62 -20.44
C ASP A 996 25.28 17.69 -19.64
N ASN A 997 25.00 18.05 -18.38
CA ASN A 997 24.14 17.26 -17.48
C ASN A 997 22.64 17.51 -17.69
N PHE A 998 22.24 18.41 -18.59
CA PHE A 998 20.84 18.82 -18.73
C PHE A 998 19.92 17.66 -19.16
N GLU A 999 20.32 16.92 -20.19
CA GLU A 999 19.49 15.82 -20.70
C GLU A 999 19.40 14.67 -19.69
N GLU A 1000 20.51 14.33 -19.02
CA GLU A 1000 20.55 13.26 -18.02
C GLU A 1000 19.65 13.58 -16.82
N ARG A 1001 19.72 14.80 -16.25
CA ARG A 1001 18.87 15.20 -15.12
C ARG A 1001 17.38 15.06 -15.43
N LEU A 1002 16.95 15.43 -16.64
CA LEU A 1002 15.57 15.25 -17.09
C LEU A 1002 15.20 13.76 -17.25
N GLN A 1003 16.09 12.94 -17.83
CA GLN A 1003 15.89 11.49 -17.96
C GLN A 1003 15.81 10.80 -16.59
N MET A 1004 16.64 11.22 -15.62
CA MET A 1004 16.63 10.69 -14.26
C MET A 1004 15.37 11.10 -13.48
N ALA A 1005 14.89 12.33 -13.65
CA ALA A 1005 13.63 12.77 -13.07
C ALA A 1005 12.44 11.91 -13.57
N GLU A 1006 12.43 11.56 -14.86
CA GLU A 1006 11.44 10.65 -15.44
C GLU A 1006 11.62 9.20 -14.94
N LYS A 1007 12.86 8.67 -14.96
CA LYS A 1007 13.22 7.32 -14.47
C LYS A 1007 12.72 7.10 -13.03
N ARG A 1008 12.94 8.07 -12.14
CA ARG A 1008 12.46 8.05 -10.75
C ARG A 1008 10.95 7.83 -10.66
N VAL A 1009 10.17 8.60 -11.42
CA VAL A 1009 8.69 8.51 -11.41
C VAL A 1009 8.20 7.19 -12.03
N LEU A 1010 8.88 6.70 -13.06
CA LEU A 1010 8.58 5.41 -13.68
C LEU A 1010 8.86 4.23 -12.75
N LEU A 1011 9.96 4.26 -11.99
CA LEU A 1011 10.30 3.23 -11.01
C LEU A 1011 9.23 3.14 -9.91
N LEU A 1012 8.77 4.27 -9.36
CA LEU A 1012 7.66 4.31 -8.39
C LEU A 1012 6.32 3.77 -8.93
N GLU A 1013 6.14 3.65 -10.25
CA GLU A 1013 4.98 2.96 -10.83
C GLU A 1013 5.22 1.45 -10.98
N GLN A 1014 6.44 1.04 -11.34
CA GLN A 1014 6.83 -0.38 -11.39
C GLN A 1014 6.79 -1.04 -10.01
N PHE A 1015 7.13 -0.30 -8.96
CA PHE A 1015 7.22 -0.80 -7.58
C PHE A 1015 5.86 -1.14 -6.96
N ARG A 1016 4.73 -0.64 -7.50
CA ARG A 1016 3.40 -0.74 -6.87
C ARG A 1016 2.87 -2.15 -6.59
N SER A 1017 3.39 -3.17 -7.27
CA SER A 1017 2.98 -4.57 -7.09
C SER A 1017 4.05 -5.46 -6.45
N ASP A 1018 5.22 -4.91 -6.18
CA ASP A 1018 6.35 -5.64 -5.61
C ASP A 1018 6.33 -5.52 -4.08
N PRO A 1019 6.30 -6.62 -3.31
CA PRO A 1019 6.13 -6.55 -1.85
C PRO A 1019 7.31 -5.90 -1.12
N ALA A 1020 8.51 -5.84 -1.72
CA ALA A 1020 9.70 -5.22 -1.15
C ALA A 1020 9.99 -3.84 -1.78
N LEU A 1021 9.83 -3.66 -3.09
CA LEU A 1021 10.07 -2.35 -3.71
C LEU A 1021 8.94 -1.34 -3.49
N PHE A 1022 7.72 -1.80 -3.14
CA PHE A 1022 6.60 -0.92 -2.86
C PHE A 1022 6.88 0.02 -1.68
N GLN A 1023 6.81 1.32 -1.96
CA GLN A 1023 6.90 2.40 -0.98
C GLN A 1023 5.51 2.82 -0.50
N PRO A 1024 5.18 2.64 0.80
CA PRO A 1024 3.93 3.08 1.42
C PRO A 1024 3.57 4.55 1.21
N PHE A 1025 4.57 5.43 1.38
CA PHE A 1025 4.47 6.86 1.12
C PHE A 1025 5.52 7.21 0.07
N ASP A 1026 5.13 7.16 -1.21
CA ASP A 1026 6.04 7.55 -2.28
C ASP A 1026 6.08 9.07 -2.49
N ALA A 1027 7.21 9.54 -3.04
CA ALA A 1027 7.53 10.96 -3.22
C ALA A 1027 6.46 11.79 -3.95
N ARG A 1028 5.60 11.17 -4.77
CA ARG A 1028 4.51 11.86 -5.50
C ARG A 1028 3.42 12.42 -4.58
N SER A 1029 3.46 12.07 -3.29
CA SER A 1029 2.58 12.58 -2.25
C SER A 1029 2.98 13.98 -1.75
N PHE A 1030 4.20 14.44 -2.07
CA PHE A 1030 4.79 15.68 -1.56
C PHE A 1030 5.35 16.52 -2.70
N ASN A 1031 4.80 17.72 -2.91
CA ASN A 1031 5.22 18.60 -4.02
C ASN A 1031 6.71 18.96 -3.96
N GLN A 1032 7.26 19.11 -2.76
CA GLN A 1032 8.67 19.42 -2.51
C GLN A 1032 9.63 18.29 -2.92
N LEU A 1033 9.16 17.04 -2.99
CA LEU A 1033 9.94 15.89 -3.46
C LEU A 1033 9.78 15.67 -4.97
N MET A 1034 8.96 16.48 -5.65
CA MET A 1034 8.66 16.37 -7.07
C MET A 1034 9.29 17.53 -7.86
N TRP A 1035 10.25 17.19 -8.71
CA TRP A 1035 10.95 18.12 -9.61
C TRP A 1035 11.11 17.51 -10.99
N SER A 1036 11.24 18.38 -12.00
CA SER A 1036 11.39 17.99 -13.41
C SER A 1036 12.81 17.57 -13.81
N GLY A 1037 13.81 17.81 -12.95
CA GLY A 1037 15.23 17.73 -13.29
C GLY A 1037 15.79 19.04 -13.86
N TRP A 1038 14.93 20.02 -14.13
CA TRP A 1038 15.35 21.36 -14.52
C TRP A 1038 15.83 22.13 -13.27
N ASN A 1039 17.13 22.40 -13.17
CA ASN A 1039 17.65 23.39 -12.22
C ASN A 1039 17.43 24.80 -12.80
N VAL A 1040 16.53 25.57 -12.17
CA VAL A 1040 16.18 26.90 -12.67
C VAL A 1040 17.07 27.99 -12.08
N ALA A 1041 17.79 27.70 -10.98
CA ALA A 1041 18.72 28.66 -10.36
C ALA A 1041 19.96 28.85 -11.26
N GLU A 1042 20.61 27.76 -11.69
CA GLU A 1042 21.79 27.81 -12.57
C GLU A 1042 21.50 28.57 -13.89
N PHE A 1043 20.30 28.37 -14.46
CA PHE A 1043 19.90 29.02 -15.72
C PHE A 1043 19.87 30.54 -15.54
N TRP A 1044 19.22 31.03 -14.49
CA TRP A 1044 19.10 32.46 -14.24
C TRP A 1044 20.40 33.08 -13.75
N GLN A 1045 21.20 32.39 -12.94
CA GLN A 1045 22.56 32.81 -12.57
C GLN A 1045 23.44 33.03 -13.80
N LEU A 1046 23.37 32.13 -14.80
CA LEU A 1046 24.08 32.30 -16.07
C LEU A 1046 23.53 33.46 -16.90
N VAL A 1047 22.20 33.65 -16.96
CA VAL A 1047 21.57 34.79 -17.66
C VAL A 1047 21.96 36.12 -17.02
N GLU A 1048 21.91 36.22 -15.69
CA GLU A 1048 22.27 37.40 -14.90
C GLU A 1048 23.75 37.73 -15.07
N TYR A 1049 24.65 36.75 -14.89
CA TYR A 1049 26.08 36.91 -15.15
C TYR A 1049 26.32 37.44 -16.57
N MET A 1050 25.71 36.82 -17.58
CA MET A 1050 25.85 37.25 -18.97
C MET A 1050 25.26 38.64 -19.21
N LYS A 1051 24.19 39.06 -18.54
CA LYS A 1051 23.60 40.41 -18.64
C LYS A 1051 24.49 41.47 -18.00
N GLU A 1052 25.00 41.22 -16.79
CA GLU A 1052 25.78 42.19 -16.00
C GLU A 1052 27.24 42.30 -16.42
N GLN A 1053 27.92 41.16 -16.59
CA GLN A 1053 29.37 41.10 -16.81
C GLN A 1053 29.75 41.09 -18.30
N GLU A 1054 28.86 40.58 -19.16
CA GLU A 1054 29.09 40.49 -20.61
C GLU A 1054 28.08 41.27 -21.50
N PRO A 1055 27.60 42.47 -21.13
CA PRO A 1055 26.44 43.12 -21.80
C PRO A 1055 26.56 43.27 -23.32
N SER A 1056 27.80 43.45 -23.83
CA SER A 1056 28.10 43.59 -25.27
C SER A 1056 28.63 42.30 -25.94
N GLY A 1057 28.54 41.15 -25.26
CA GLY A 1057 29.22 39.90 -25.64
C GLY A 1057 30.49 39.65 -24.81
N GLY A 1058 30.81 38.39 -24.58
CA GLY A 1058 32.00 37.93 -23.84
C GLY A 1058 32.21 36.41 -23.98
N PRO A 1059 33.22 35.84 -23.29
CA PRO A 1059 33.54 34.41 -23.36
C PRO A 1059 32.38 33.45 -23.06
N VAL A 1060 31.54 33.73 -22.05
CA VAL A 1060 30.43 32.85 -21.65
C VAL A 1060 29.34 32.87 -22.72
N ARG A 1061 28.91 34.05 -23.17
CA ARG A 1061 27.96 34.20 -24.30
C ARG A 1061 28.49 33.54 -25.59
N ALA A 1062 29.79 33.66 -25.86
CA ALA A 1062 30.41 33.03 -27.03
C ALA A 1062 30.41 31.49 -26.94
N ARG A 1063 30.68 30.94 -25.75
CA ARG A 1063 30.63 29.49 -25.51
C ARG A 1063 29.20 28.94 -25.54
N ALA A 1064 28.22 29.66 -24.97
CA ALA A 1064 26.82 29.30 -25.08
C ALA A 1064 26.35 29.27 -26.55
N ALA A 1065 26.79 30.21 -27.39
CA ALA A 1065 26.51 30.20 -28.82
C ALA A 1065 27.12 28.98 -29.54
N ASP A 1066 28.38 28.65 -29.24
CA ASP A 1066 29.06 27.46 -29.76
C ASP A 1066 28.35 26.15 -29.32
N LEU A 1067 28.02 26.02 -28.04
CA LEU A 1067 27.26 24.88 -27.49
C LEU A 1067 25.88 24.73 -28.16
N SER A 1068 25.13 25.84 -28.32
CA SER A 1068 23.80 25.84 -28.96
C SER A 1068 23.81 25.35 -30.41
N ALA A 1069 24.97 25.40 -31.08
CA ALA A 1069 25.14 24.95 -32.46
C ALA A 1069 25.83 23.58 -32.58
N THR A 1070 26.68 23.19 -31.63
CA THR A 1070 27.61 22.06 -31.79
C THR A 1070 27.44 20.92 -30.78
N HIS A 1071 26.76 21.13 -29.65
CA HIS A 1071 26.62 20.10 -28.62
C HIS A 1071 25.82 18.89 -29.16
N SER A 1072 26.14 17.67 -28.70
CA SER A 1072 25.57 16.43 -29.23
C SER A 1072 24.07 16.26 -28.89
N SER A 1073 23.72 16.46 -27.61
CA SER A 1073 22.33 16.45 -27.12
C SER A 1073 21.52 17.60 -27.71
N ILE A 1074 20.30 17.28 -28.18
CA ILE A 1074 19.33 18.28 -28.67
C ILE A 1074 18.88 19.20 -27.53
N ARG A 1075 18.54 18.63 -26.38
CA ARG A 1075 18.04 19.37 -25.21
C ARG A 1075 19.09 20.32 -24.64
N ALA A 1076 20.36 19.90 -24.60
CA ALA A 1076 21.48 20.76 -24.25
C ALA A 1076 21.66 21.94 -25.22
N ARG A 1077 21.50 21.72 -26.55
CA ARG A 1077 21.50 22.81 -27.55
C ARG A 1077 20.34 23.78 -27.33
N GLU A 1078 19.15 23.28 -27.02
CA GLU A 1078 17.95 24.09 -26.72
C GLU A 1078 18.13 24.91 -25.43
N PHE A 1079 18.71 24.34 -24.38
CA PHE A 1079 19.03 25.05 -23.14
C PHE A 1079 20.02 26.21 -23.40
N ALA A 1080 21.12 25.93 -24.11
CA ALA A 1080 22.10 26.95 -24.48
C ALA A 1080 21.52 28.04 -25.41
N ALA A 1081 20.63 27.67 -26.34
CA ALA A 1081 19.90 28.63 -27.17
C ALA A 1081 18.92 29.49 -26.33
N MET A 1082 18.27 28.91 -25.32
CA MET A 1082 17.34 29.63 -24.44
C MET A 1082 18.06 30.59 -23.51
N LEU A 1083 19.27 30.26 -23.01
CA LEU A 1083 20.14 31.21 -22.31
C LEU A 1083 20.39 32.45 -23.16
N LEU A 1084 20.79 32.27 -24.43
CA LEU A 1084 21.06 33.38 -25.35
C LEU A 1084 19.80 34.20 -25.65
N GLN A 1085 18.63 33.56 -25.74
CA GLN A 1085 17.34 34.26 -25.91
C GLN A 1085 17.00 35.11 -24.68
N ALA A 1086 17.12 34.56 -23.47
CA ALA A 1086 16.86 35.27 -22.22
C ALA A 1086 17.84 36.45 -21.98
N VAL A 1087 19.09 36.31 -22.44
CA VAL A 1087 20.13 37.34 -22.40
C VAL A 1087 19.92 38.45 -23.45
N SER A 1088 19.38 38.13 -24.63
CA SER A 1088 19.25 39.07 -25.76
C SER A 1088 17.91 39.79 -25.88
N GLU A 1089 16.94 39.45 -25.02
CA GLU A 1089 15.62 40.08 -24.91
C GLU A 1089 14.90 40.29 -26.25
N PRO A 1090 14.32 39.21 -26.78
CA PRO A 1090 12.89 39.27 -26.98
C PRO A 1090 12.20 38.15 -26.18
N ASN A 1091 11.68 38.55 -25.02
CA ASN A 1091 10.56 37.87 -24.39
C ASN A 1091 9.45 37.68 -25.45
N LEU A 1092 8.97 36.45 -25.65
CA LEU A 1092 7.98 36.15 -26.69
C LEU A 1092 6.58 36.72 -26.37
N VAL A 1093 6.37 37.12 -25.11
CA VAL A 1093 5.16 37.82 -24.64
C VAL A 1093 5.15 39.25 -25.13
N LEU A 1094 4.05 39.64 -25.78
CA LEU A 1094 3.81 41.03 -26.14
C LEU A 1094 3.19 41.78 -24.94
N ASN A 1095 3.67 43.00 -24.69
CA ASN A 1095 3.24 43.85 -23.57
C ASN A 1095 3.34 43.12 -22.19
N PRO A 1096 4.53 42.60 -21.82
CA PRO A 1096 4.70 41.67 -20.69
C PRO A 1096 4.47 42.32 -19.31
N SER A 1097 4.94 43.55 -19.13
CA SER A 1097 4.74 44.37 -17.93
C SER A 1097 3.56 45.35 -18.10
N PHE A 1098 2.65 45.06 -19.02
CA PHE A 1098 1.38 45.79 -19.23
C PHE A 1098 1.47 47.31 -19.45
N GLN A 1099 2.65 47.86 -19.75
CA GLN A 1099 2.87 49.32 -19.82
C GLN A 1099 2.04 49.99 -20.92
N ASN A 1100 1.81 49.31 -22.05
CA ASN A 1100 1.01 49.85 -23.15
C ASN A 1100 -0.49 49.61 -22.94
N SER A 1101 -1.31 50.64 -23.14
CA SER A 1101 -2.78 50.54 -23.05
C SER A 1101 -3.48 50.60 -24.41
N GLU A 1102 -4.77 50.22 -24.46
CA GLU A 1102 -5.57 50.41 -25.67
C GLU A 1102 -5.79 51.92 -25.94
N PRO A 1103 -5.59 52.42 -27.17
CA PRO A 1103 -5.87 53.82 -27.51
C PRO A 1103 -7.32 54.20 -27.25
N GLY A 1104 -7.55 54.99 -26.19
CA GLY A 1104 -8.88 55.43 -25.76
C GLY A 1104 -9.46 54.63 -24.57
N ASP A 1105 -8.79 53.57 -24.11
CA ASP A 1105 -9.18 52.79 -22.93
C ASP A 1105 -7.95 52.35 -22.13
N ALA A 1106 -7.58 53.17 -21.14
CA ALA A 1106 -6.43 52.92 -20.27
C ALA A 1106 -6.56 51.67 -19.39
N THR A 1107 -7.75 51.06 -19.31
CA THR A 1107 -8.04 49.88 -18.48
C THR A 1107 -7.76 48.55 -19.19
N LYS A 1108 -7.30 48.58 -20.44
CA LYS A 1108 -6.90 47.38 -21.21
C LYS A 1108 -5.43 47.45 -21.58
N ALA A 1109 -4.80 46.28 -21.69
CA ALA A 1109 -3.41 46.11 -22.09
C ALA A 1109 -3.30 45.14 -23.28
N PRO A 1110 -3.69 45.52 -24.51
CA PRO A 1110 -3.61 44.63 -25.66
C PRO A 1110 -2.16 44.12 -25.88
N PRO A 1111 -1.96 42.88 -26.35
CA PRO A 1111 -2.96 41.92 -26.83
C PRO A 1111 -3.50 40.97 -25.73
N TRP A 1112 -3.42 41.34 -24.45
CA TRP A 1112 -4.00 40.55 -23.37
C TRP A 1112 -5.53 40.62 -23.37
N GLU A 1113 -6.16 39.45 -23.29
CA GLU A 1113 -7.61 39.31 -23.25
C GLU A 1113 -8.05 38.48 -22.03
N LEU A 1114 -9.29 38.65 -21.59
CA LEU A 1114 -9.91 37.73 -20.65
C LEU A 1114 -10.10 36.39 -21.36
N LEU A 1115 -9.61 35.30 -20.77
CA LEU A 1115 -9.81 33.96 -21.31
C LEU A 1115 -11.30 33.69 -21.58
N SER A 1116 -11.66 33.34 -22.82
CA SER A 1116 -13.05 33.28 -23.31
C SER A 1116 -13.99 32.30 -22.58
N ARG A 1117 -13.43 31.39 -21.78
CA ARG A 1117 -14.13 30.43 -20.90
C ARG A 1117 -14.16 30.84 -19.42
N SER A 1118 -13.80 32.08 -19.09
CA SER A 1118 -13.86 32.61 -17.72
C SER A 1118 -15.30 32.69 -17.20
N THR A 1119 -15.48 32.60 -15.89
CA THR A 1119 -16.78 32.41 -15.25
C THR A 1119 -17.14 33.49 -14.23
N SER A 1120 -18.43 33.61 -13.92
CA SER A 1120 -19.01 34.52 -12.91
C SER A 1120 -18.76 35.98 -13.21
N SER A 1121 -18.14 36.70 -12.28
CA SER A 1121 -17.80 38.12 -12.46
C SER A 1121 -16.30 38.29 -12.69
N ARG A 1122 -15.61 37.21 -13.08
CA ARG A 1122 -14.17 37.23 -13.38
C ARG A 1122 -13.92 38.21 -14.52
N ALA A 1123 -13.10 39.20 -14.23
CA ALA A 1123 -12.70 40.22 -15.17
C ALA A 1123 -11.20 40.51 -15.01
N ILE A 1124 -10.63 41.18 -16.01
CA ILE A 1124 -9.26 41.68 -15.95
C ILE A 1124 -9.27 43.18 -16.31
N LYS A 1125 -8.35 43.94 -15.74
CA LYS A 1125 -8.08 45.32 -16.16
C LYS A 1125 -6.61 45.68 -15.92
N ARG A 1126 -6.04 46.49 -16.79
CA ARG A 1126 -4.78 47.19 -16.55
C ARG A 1126 -4.98 48.20 -15.41
N VAL A 1127 -4.02 48.27 -14.49
CA VAL A 1127 -4.00 49.23 -13.37
C VAL A 1127 -2.65 49.94 -13.36
N GLU A 1128 -2.65 51.23 -13.02
CA GLU A 1128 -1.43 52.03 -12.80
C GLU A 1128 -1.23 52.31 -11.31
N GLY A 1129 0.03 52.47 -10.88
CA GLY A 1129 0.42 52.70 -9.49
C GLY A 1129 0.64 51.44 -8.67
N THR A 1130 0.41 50.26 -9.25
CA THR A 1130 0.67 48.95 -8.65
C THR A 1130 1.36 48.07 -9.70
N GLY A 1131 2.68 48.07 -9.74
CA GLY A 1131 3.50 47.15 -10.56
C GLY A 1131 4.63 46.56 -9.72
N TYR A 1132 5.34 45.58 -10.26
CA TYR A 1132 6.48 44.93 -9.62
C TYR A 1132 7.79 45.68 -9.91
N THR A 1133 8.19 45.77 -11.19
CA THR A 1133 9.33 46.60 -11.62
C THR A 1133 8.90 48.00 -12.09
N ASP A 1134 7.80 48.09 -12.83
CA ASP A 1134 7.30 49.30 -13.50
C ASP A 1134 6.01 49.86 -12.85
N ASN A 1135 5.36 50.84 -13.48
CA ASN A 1135 4.22 51.58 -12.94
C ASN A 1135 2.83 50.95 -13.23
N ALA A 1136 2.75 49.78 -13.86
CA ALA A 1136 1.45 49.21 -14.26
C ALA A 1136 1.47 47.69 -14.29
N SER A 1137 0.33 47.06 -14.03
CA SER A 1137 0.16 45.60 -14.03
C SER A 1137 -1.26 45.19 -14.47
N MET A 1138 -1.49 43.89 -14.58
CA MET A 1138 -2.80 43.30 -14.87
C MET A 1138 -3.51 42.85 -13.58
N MET A 1139 -4.59 43.55 -13.22
CA MET A 1139 -5.44 43.17 -12.10
C MET A 1139 -6.53 42.20 -12.56
N VAL A 1140 -6.49 40.97 -12.05
CA VAL A 1140 -7.53 39.93 -12.15
C VAL A 1140 -8.48 40.08 -10.98
N TYR A 1141 -9.77 40.28 -11.26
CA TYR A 1141 -10.73 40.61 -10.20
C TYR A 1141 -12.10 39.94 -10.35
N GLY A 1142 -12.93 40.10 -9.31
CA GLY A 1142 -14.23 39.43 -9.19
C GLY A 1142 -14.11 38.00 -8.67
N LYS A 1143 -15.19 37.23 -8.75
CA LYS A 1143 -15.25 35.80 -8.36
C LYS A 1143 -15.44 34.89 -9.56
N GLY A 1144 -15.24 33.59 -9.38
CA GLY A 1144 -15.29 32.57 -10.42
C GLY A 1144 -13.90 32.10 -10.86
N TRP A 1145 -13.87 31.43 -12.00
CA TRP A 1145 -12.69 30.80 -12.58
C TRP A 1145 -12.22 31.54 -13.84
N GLY A 1146 -10.90 31.61 -14.08
CA GLY A 1146 -10.30 32.21 -15.28
C GLY A 1146 -9.46 33.46 -14.99
N GLY A 1147 -9.03 34.17 -16.04
CA GLY A 1147 -8.07 35.28 -15.93
C GLY A 1147 -7.43 35.66 -17.28
N PRO A 1148 -6.30 36.37 -17.27
CA PRO A 1148 -5.59 36.81 -18.47
C PRO A 1148 -5.19 35.67 -19.41
N SER A 1149 -5.15 35.98 -20.70
CA SER A 1149 -4.69 35.07 -21.76
C SER A 1149 -4.03 35.85 -22.89
N GLN A 1150 -3.01 35.24 -23.52
CA GLN A 1150 -2.37 35.74 -24.74
C GLN A 1150 -1.99 34.55 -25.64
N VAL A 1151 -2.11 34.70 -26.96
CA VAL A 1151 -1.59 33.71 -27.93
C VAL A 1151 -0.29 34.23 -28.53
N ILE A 1152 0.76 33.41 -28.44
CA ILE A 1152 2.09 33.71 -28.98
C ILE A 1152 2.55 32.59 -29.93
N SER A 1153 3.42 32.93 -30.87
CA SER A 1153 4.07 31.94 -31.75
C SER A 1153 5.25 31.31 -31.02
N VAL A 1154 5.45 30.01 -31.23
CA VAL A 1154 6.50 29.21 -30.59
C VAL A 1154 7.20 28.34 -31.62
N GLN A 1155 8.26 27.66 -31.20
CA GLN A 1155 8.85 26.53 -31.90
C GLN A 1155 8.84 25.30 -30.97
N PRO A 1156 9.01 24.08 -31.53
CA PRO A 1156 9.29 22.90 -30.72
C PRO A 1156 10.59 23.08 -29.90
N GLY A 1157 10.63 22.47 -28.73
CA GLY A 1157 11.78 22.51 -27.81
C GLY A 1157 11.42 23.03 -26.41
N LEU A 1158 12.44 23.29 -25.61
CA LEU A 1158 12.31 23.75 -24.23
C LEU A 1158 11.55 25.09 -24.08
N VAL A 1159 10.98 25.30 -22.89
CA VAL A 1159 10.27 26.52 -22.51
C VAL A 1159 10.44 26.86 -21.03
N ASP A 1160 10.59 28.15 -20.73
CA ASP A 1160 10.41 28.73 -19.40
C ASP A 1160 9.32 29.82 -19.45
N PHE A 1161 8.41 29.79 -18.48
CA PHE A 1161 7.31 30.75 -18.33
C PHE A 1161 7.28 31.25 -16.88
N SER A 1162 7.63 32.52 -16.66
CA SER A 1162 7.60 33.18 -15.35
C SER A 1162 6.71 34.44 -15.33
N PHE A 1163 6.35 34.88 -14.13
CA PHE A 1163 5.68 36.17 -13.87
C PHE A 1163 5.67 36.46 -12.37
N HIS A 1164 5.38 37.71 -12.00
CA HIS A 1164 5.17 38.13 -10.62
C HIS A 1164 3.68 38.29 -10.30
N TYR A 1165 3.28 37.95 -9.07
CA TYR A 1165 1.90 38.11 -8.60
C TYR A 1165 1.80 38.65 -7.17
N HIS A 1166 0.70 39.34 -6.87
CA HIS A 1166 0.49 40.03 -5.59
C HIS A 1166 -1.00 40.17 -5.22
N ILE A 1167 -1.33 39.99 -3.95
CA ILE A 1167 -2.64 40.33 -3.36
C ILE A 1167 -2.45 41.50 -2.37
N PRO A 1168 -3.24 42.60 -2.44
CA PRO A 1168 -3.14 43.70 -1.49
C PRO A 1168 -3.41 43.28 -0.04
N THR A 1169 -2.82 43.98 0.92
CA THR A 1169 -3.09 43.78 2.36
C THR A 1169 -4.59 43.91 2.67
N GLY A 1170 -5.13 42.95 3.43
CA GLY A 1170 -6.57 42.78 3.69
C GLY A 1170 -7.33 42.10 2.54
N GLY A 1171 -6.63 41.62 1.50
CA GLY A 1171 -7.21 40.94 0.36
C GLY A 1171 -7.65 39.50 0.63
N ASN A 1172 -8.48 38.94 -0.25
CA ASN A 1172 -8.95 37.56 -0.17
C ASN A 1172 -7.85 36.60 -0.65
N THR A 1173 -7.23 35.88 0.30
CA THR A 1173 -6.21 34.85 0.05
C THR A 1173 -6.74 33.41 0.03
N SER A 1174 -8.00 33.19 0.42
CA SER A 1174 -8.67 31.87 0.45
C SER A 1174 -9.12 31.43 -0.94
N THR A 1175 -8.13 31.19 -1.81
CA THR A 1175 -8.28 31.13 -3.27
C THR A 1175 -7.04 30.46 -3.89
N SER A 1176 -7.14 30.02 -5.14
CA SER A 1176 -6.01 29.42 -5.84
C SER A 1176 -5.82 29.96 -7.26
N MET A 1177 -4.62 29.77 -7.79
CA MET A 1177 -4.25 30.05 -9.16
C MET A 1177 -3.55 28.85 -9.79
N GLN A 1178 -3.81 28.62 -11.07
CA GLN A 1178 -2.99 27.77 -11.92
C GLN A 1178 -2.57 28.58 -13.15
N TRP A 1179 -1.37 28.35 -13.68
CA TRP A 1179 -0.92 28.96 -14.93
C TRP A 1179 -0.39 27.89 -15.88
N GLY A 1180 -0.19 28.29 -17.13
CA GLY A 1180 0.50 27.49 -18.13
C GLY A 1180 0.00 27.80 -19.52
N PHE A 1181 0.15 26.86 -20.45
CA PHE A 1181 -0.14 27.12 -21.85
C PHE A 1181 -0.83 25.96 -22.59
N ASP A 1182 -1.78 26.31 -23.46
CA ASP A 1182 -2.47 25.35 -24.35
C ASP A 1182 -1.69 25.27 -25.68
N LEU A 1183 -1.42 24.07 -26.20
CA LEU A 1183 -0.69 23.88 -27.46
C LEU A 1183 -1.63 24.04 -28.67
N LEU A 1184 -1.22 24.82 -29.66
CA LEU A 1184 -2.01 25.17 -30.84
C LEU A 1184 -1.28 24.89 -32.15
N ASP A 1185 -2.04 24.65 -33.22
CA ASP A 1185 -1.51 24.70 -34.59
C ASP A 1185 -1.17 26.14 -35.03
N ASP A 1186 -0.53 26.28 -36.19
CA ASP A 1186 -0.22 27.58 -36.82
C ASP A 1186 -1.46 28.47 -37.01
N GLN A 1187 -2.66 27.87 -37.11
CA GLN A 1187 -3.92 28.57 -37.28
C GLN A 1187 -4.55 29.01 -35.95
N GLY A 1188 -4.00 28.57 -34.81
CA GLY A 1188 -4.46 28.91 -33.46
C GLY A 1188 -5.53 27.96 -32.89
N ASN A 1189 -5.80 26.82 -33.54
CA ASN A 1189 -6.73 25.81 -33.01
C ASN A 1189 -6.06 24.98 -31.90
N TRP A 1190 -6.79 24.69 -30.83
CA TRP A 1190 -6.29 23.91 -29.70
C TRP A 1190 -6.21 22.42 -30.04
N LEU A 1191 -5.02 21.83 -29.88
CA LEU A 1191 -4.72 20.46 -30.28
C LEU A 1191 -5.19 19.46 -29.23
N ASN A 1192 -6.38 18.85 -29.42
CA ASN A 1192 -6.86 17.70 -28.62
C ASN A 1192 -6.71 17.85 -27.08
N PHE A 1193 -7.04 19.02 -26.54
CA PHE A 1193 -6.91 19.33 -25.11
C PHE A 1193 -5.46 19.22 -24.55
N SER A 1194 -4.44 19.23 -25.41
CA SER A 1194 -3.05 19.22 -24.97
C SER A 1194 -2.66 20.57 -24.38
N THR A 1195 -2.17 20.52 -23.15
CA THR A 1195 -1.96 21.68 -22.30
C THR A 1195 -0.87 21.34 -21.30
N VAL A 1196 0.05 22.29 -21.06
CA VAL A 1196 0.99 22.26 -19.94
C VAL A 1196 0.47 23.21 -18.87
N ARG A 1197 0.47 22.79 -17.59
CA ARG A 1197 0.05 23.60 -16.44
C ARG A 1197 0.99 23.40 -15.26
N SER A 1198 1.07 24.43 -14.42
CA SER A 1198 1.54 24.33 -13.04
C SER A 1198 0.63 23.42 -12.19
N PRO A 1199 1.08 23.00 -11.01
CA PRO A 1199 0.17 22.64 -9.92
C PRO A 1199 -0.83 23.77 -9.60
N VAL A 1200 -1.92 23.44 -8.91
CA VAL A 1200 -2.83 24.44 -8.35
C VAL A 1200 -2.16 25.02 -7.10
N THR A 1201 -1.88 26.33 -7.12
CA THR A 1201 -1.16 27.04 -6.06
C THR A 1201 -2.16 27.83 -5.21
N ALA A 1202 -2.18 27.58 -3.90
CA ALA A 1202 -2.92 28.39 -2.94
C ALA A 1202 -2.26 29.77 -2.78
N LEU A 1203 -3.07 30.82 -2.61
CA LEU A 1203 -2.58 32.21 -2.58
C LEU A 1203 -2.51 32.79 -1.15
N GLU A 1204 -2.41 31.92 -0.15
CA GLU A 1204 -2.35 32.24 1.29
C GLU A 1204 -1.20 33.19 1.65
N ASN A 1205 -0.02 32.98 1.03
CA ASN A 1205 1.19 33.77 1.29
C ASN A 1205 1.34 35.01 0.38
N ALA A 1206 0.36 35.31 -0.49
CA ALA A 1206 0.47 36.37 -1.49
C ALA A 1206 0.06 37.77 -0.97
N GLU A 1207 -0.38 37.88 0.29
CA GLU A 1207 -0.86 39.12 0.89
C GLU A 1207 0.29 40.08 1.20
N GLY A 1208 0.21 41.31 0.68
CA GLY A 1208 1.15 42.39 0.99
C GLY A 1208 2.54 42.25 0.35
N VAL A 1209 2.82 41.14 -0.31
CA VAL A 1209 4.12 40.83 -0.95
C VAL A 1209 3.94 40.49 -2.43
N TRP A 1210 4.98 40.73 -3.24
CA TRP A 1210 5.08 40.17 -4.59
C TRP A 1210 5.81 38.83 -4.51
N LEU A 1211 5.27 37.82 -5.21
CA LEU A 1211 5.85 36.49 -5.33
C LEU A 1211 6.11 36.17 -6.81
N GLU A 1212 7.15 35.40 -7.11
CA GLU A 1212 7.36 34.86 -8.46
C GLU A 1212 6.63 33.52 -8.63
N ALA A 1213 6.02 33.32 -9.80
CA ALA A 1213 5.50 32.05 -10.27
C ALA A 1213 6.25 31.65 -11.54
N ARG A 1214 6.64 30.36 -11.65
CA ARG A 1214 7.41 29.84 -12.79
C ARG A 1214 6.94 28.45 -13.23
N LEU A 1215 7.09 28.14 -14.52
CA LEU A 1215 6.75 26.85 -15.13
C LEU A 1215 7.72 26.56 -16.29
N THR A 1216 8.58 25.56 -16.11
CA THR A 1216 9.42 25.01 -17.18
C THR A 1216 8.75 23.81 -17.85
N GLY A 1217 9.16 23.48 -19.08
CA GLY A 1217 8.64 22.32 -19.80
C GLY A 1217 9.21 22.16 -21.21
N GLU A 1218 8.49 21.40 -22.04
CA GLU A 1218 8.82 21.15 -23.44
C GLU A 1218 7.58 21.36 -24.33
N ILE A 1219 7.77 21.97 -25.49
CA ILE A 1219 6.79 22.10 -26.56
C ILE A 1219 7.08 21.00 -27.59
N PRO A 1220 6.25 19.95 -27.70
CA PRO A 1220 6.52 18.83 -28.60
C PRO A 1220 6.36 19.26 -30.07
N ALA A 1221 7.17 18.69 -30.96
CA ALA A 1221 7.11 18.99 -32.39
C ALA A 1221 5.74 18.69 -33.03
N THR A 1222 5.04 17.66 -32.55
CA THR A 1222 3.66 17.37 -32.94
C THR A 1222 2.82 16.85 -31.78
N VAL A 1223 1.51 17.11 -31.82
CA VAL A 1223 0.50 16.44 -30.99
C VAL A 1223 -0.39 15.62 -31.93
N ASN A 1224 -0.44 14.30 -31.71
CA ASN A 1224 -1.15 13.34 -32.60
C ASN A 1224 -0.78 13.49 -34.09
N GLY A 1225 0.48 13.85 -34.40
CA GLY A 1225 0.96 14.06 -35.78
C GLY A 1225 0.60 15.42 -36.40
N ILE A 1226 -0.02 16.35 -35.66
CA ILE A 1226 -0.25 17.74 -36.08
C ILE A 1226 0.84 18.62 -35.46
N ALA A 1227 1.50 19.46 -36.28
CA ALA A 1227 2.55 20.35 -35.82
C ALA A 1227 2.06 21.40 -34.81
N VAL A 1228 2.88 21.67 -33.79
CA VAL A 1228 2.66 22.77 -32.84
C VAL A 1228 3.42 24.00 -33.34
N GLY A 1229 2.73 25.14 -33.46
CA GLY A 1229 3.33 26.41 -33.92
C GLY A 1229 2.97 27.62 -33.07
N LYS A 1230 1.98 27.50 -32.18
CA LYS A 1230 1.54 28.55 -31.26
C LYS A 1230 1.22 27.96 -29.89
N VAL A 1231 1.29 28.80 -28.86
CA VAL A 1231 0.68 28.48 -27.57
C VAL A 1231 -0.24 29.59 -27.11
N ARG A 1232 -1.18 29.24 -26.24
CA ARG A 1232 -2.01 30.20 -25.50
C ARG A 1232 -1.60 30.20 -24.05
N LEU A 1233 -0.97 31.27 -23.58
CA LEU A 1233 -0.73 31.50 -22.17
C LEU A 1233 -2.08 31.69 -21.47
N ASN A 1234 -2.29 31.02 -20.35
CA ASN A 1234 -3.51 31.08 -19.55
C ASN A 1234 -3.14 31.31 -18.08
N PHE A 1235 -3.81 32.26 -17.45
CA PHE A 1235 -3.80 32.48 -16.00
C PHE A 1235 -5.20 32.14 -15.47
N LEU A 1236 -5.29 31.15 -14.59
CA LEU A 1236 -6.54 30.54 -14.17
C LEU A 1236 -6.73 30.76 -12.66
N VAL A 1237 -7.40 31.85 -12.30
CA VAL A 1237 -7.65 32.21 -10.89
C VAL A 1237 -9.04 31.69 -10.49
N GLU A 1238 -9.11 30.80 -9.51
CA GLU A 1238 -10.34 30.24 -8.97
C GLU A 1238 -10.63 30.80 -7.58
N SER A 1239 -11.74 31.53 -7.44
CA SER A 1239 -12.17 32.12 -6.17
C SER A 1239 -13.68 32.10 -5.99
N ALA A 1240 -14.15 31.62 -4.84
CA ALA A 1240 -15.57 31.64 -4.47
C ALA A 1240 -16.06 33.04 -4.09
N GLN A 1241 -15.17 33.86 -3.50
CA GLN A 1241 -15.41 35.26 -3.14
C GLN A 1241 -14.71 36.19 -4.15
N PRO A 1242 -15.04 37.49 -4.19
CA PRO A 1242 -14.27 38.46 -4.96
C PRO A 1242 -12.80 38.46 -4.52
N ILE A 1243 -11.89 38.54 -5.50
CA ILE A 1243 -10.45 38.74 -5.30
C ILE A 1243 -10.00 39.99 -6.08
N GLU A 1244 -8.88 40.58 -5.69
CA GLU A 1244 -8.05 41.45 -6.52
C GLU A 1244 -6.62 40.89 -6.50
N LEU A 1245 -6.22 40.25 -7.59
CA LEU A 1245 -4.88 39.67 -7.79
C LEU A 1245 -4.18 40.46 -8.90
N TYR A 1246 -2.99 40.95 -8.63
CA TYR A 1246 -2.16 41.69 -9.59
C TYR A 1246 -1.14 40.72 -10.19
N ILE A 1247 -0.91 40.81 -11.49
CA ILE A 1247 0.04 40.03 -12.27
C ILE A 1247 0.90 40.99 -13.07
N ASP A 1248 2.22 40.85 -13.00
CA ASP A 1248 3.17 41.71 -13.69
C ASP A 1248 4.38 40.94 -14.24
N ASP A 1249 5.16 41.59 -15.11
CA ASP A 1249 6.42 41.11 -15.67
C ASP A 1249 6.38 39.67 -16.20
N VAL A 1250 5.41 39.40 -17.10
CA VAL A 1250 5.20 38.07 -17.66
C VAL A 1250 6.26 37.73 -18.70
N GLN A 1251 7.07 36.70 -18.46
CA GLN A 1251 8.14 36.25 -19.35
C GLN A 1251 7.84 34.88 -19.95
N PHE A 1252 8.13 34.71 -21.24
CA PHE A 1252 8.06 33.42 -21.91
C PHE A 1252 9.24 33.27 -22.87
N TYR A 1253 10.10 32.30 -22.58
CA TYR A 1253 11.24 31.92 -23.41
C TYR A 1253 10.99 30.54 -24.00
N ASN A 1254 11.34 30.38 -25.27
CA ASN A 1254 11.23 29.13 -25.99
C ASN A 1254 12.19 29.20 -27.17
N ALA A 1255 13.17 28.30 -27.15
CA ALA A 1255 14.23 28.22 -28.13
C ALA A 1255 14.22 26.83 -28.78
N ALA A 1256 14.21 26.82 -30.11
CA ALA A 1256 14.48 25.61 -30.88
C ALA A 1256 15.99 25.45 -31.08
N SER A 1257 16.46 24.20 -31.14
CA SER A 1257 17.79 23.94 -31.69
C SER A 1257 17.86 24.41 -33.14
N GLY A 1258 18.95 25.10 -33.51
CA GLY A 1258 19.25 25.39 -34.90
C GLY A 1258 19.45 24.09 -35.68
N ASN A 1259 18.87 24.00 -36.89
CA ASN A 1259 19.08 22.89 -37.83
C ASN A 1259 20.50 22.88 -38.42
#